data_AF-A0A968F738-F1
#
_entry.id   AF-A0A968F738-F1
#
_cell.length_a   1.000
_cell.length_b   1.000
_cell.length_c   1.000
_cell.angle_alpha   90.00
_cell.angle_beta   90.00
_cell.angle_gamma   90.00
#
_symmetry.space_group_name_H-M   'P 1'
#
loop_
_entity.id
_entity.type
_entity.pdbx_description
1 polymer ?
#
loop_
_entity_poly.entity_id
_entity_poly.type
_entity_poly.pdbx_seq_one_letter_code
_entity_poly.pdbx_strand_id
1 'polypeptide(L)'
;MPKHMIAIPAVIVIIFLSAPFCAGDFKDSALHQRIDTSDVELLYPIDCTSSLTAASACTVRMAGEAYWAISDWMAGAEIYKSYQDPSTQELNGDYPFEIYAVAMQMQFKSSGKIYASADIEAIDPDLSLPSCPYPGGVIDISSKQSFHIPRAGGYILVIPFEKPVTVNSPYFCGFYFSNDISDMGPEIVIDNDPYLCVNWNDWGEGYIDLVQNEHLPFPGNLVLFSIGRSVGSGGIMSKIRIISPPDSSQVSSKIQLRATELADKNPNGNCRFEYYHPLNGWTLIGKDNNSDVSLRNGIVPFSYQEGLSFSWNASSLAEGWYKVRATIYDQNQDLSSDTINIYLDNTPFEPEFRHPPWGDTICDSVTFIVDLLDEDASFVQFEYLNAPDTLANITPLLLQSKYGDVDGDANDGNRFADGEYGEFYNAPVLAAAYIRYFANHGYPDLARDGKTSLTDRVIVEELADSMQIRQNLGATDDNFIRAVQEYLERNGDQFRVDLLTSPAITDFDYIMGFRKGAVLAAIGQPYGHWLGIAEIGFGSSKDGLYPVKLYETKSGSLLQSTLRFNPLPEIMYNESYRTVDLALGIYPKNDSPAGEVFGLDFNPSDGFGFLWDIPETEGSSYYVACKGIDTESHTGEGIVRIHISCSGNQILGDVNTDNYLNVSDAVWIINYVFADGLEPRPFLMNGDINCDKNINVSDAIWIMNHVFVGGSPPCN
;
A
#
# COMPACT_ATOMS: atom_id res chain seq x y z
N MET A 1 -8.31 65.92 -1.80
CA MET A 1 -7.29 65.24 -2.62
C MET A 1 -6.55 64.27 -1.72
N PRO A 2 -6.22 63.03 -2.15
CA PRO A 2 -6.59 62.36 -3.39
C PRO A 2 -7.73 61.35 -3.22
N LYS A 3 -8.40 61.07 -4.34
CA LYS A 3 -9.45 60.06 -4.55
C LYS A 3 -8.76 58.76 -5.00
N HIS A 4 -9.15 57.61 -4.47
CA HIS A 4 -8.90 56.32 -5.11
C HIS A 4 -10.12 55.91 -5.92
N MET A 5 -9.89 55.73 -7.22
CA MET A 5 -10.80 55.25 -8.25
C MET A 5 -11.04 53.75 -8.04
N ILE A 6 -12.31 53.36 -7.91
CA ILE A 6 -12.77 51.98 -8.07
C ILE A 6 -13.07 51.78 -9.55
N ALA A 7 -12.43 50.79 -10.16
CA ALA A 7 -12.63 50.43 -11.56
C ALA A 7 -13.87 49.54 -11.72
N ILE A 8 -14.92 50.15 -12.24
CA ILE A 8 -16.05 49.62 -13.01
C ILE A 8 -15.70 48.75 -14.26
N PRO A 9 -15.79 47.42 -14.36
CA PRO A 9 -15.62 46.79 -15.66
C PRO A 9 -16.84 47.12 -16.55
N ALA A 10 -16.55 47.65 -17.74
CA ALA A 10 -17.53 48.10 -18.71
C ALA A 10 -18.27 46.92 -19.34
N VAL A 11 -19.59 46.92 -19.20
CA VAL A 11 -20.50 46.07 -19.98
C VAL A 11 -20.54 46.63 -21.41
N ILE A 12 -19.94 45.91 -22.36
CA ILE A 12 -20.07 46.19 -23.78
C ILE A 12 -21.34 45.47 -24.26
N VAL A 13 -22.45 46.20 -24.33
CA VAL A 13 -23.64 45.76 -25.07
C VAL A 13 -23.37 46.03 -26.54
N ILE A 14 -23.16 44.97 -27.33
CA ILE A 14 -23.11 45.05 -28.79
C ILE A 14 -24.55 45.08 -29.30
N ILE A 15 -25.07 46.27 -29.61
CA ILE A 15 -26.34 46.43 -30.33
C ILE A 15 -26.02 46.28 -31.83
N PHE A 16 -26.38 45.15 -32.44
CA PHE A 16 -26.43 45.03 -33.90
C PHE A 16 -27.75 45.61 -34.42
N LEU A 17 -27.67 46.77 -35.07
CA LEU A 17 -28.73 47.32 -35.91
C LEU A 17 -28.57 46.76 -37.34
N SER A 18 -29.32 45.71 -37.67
CA SER A 18 -29.63 45.33 -39.05
C SER A 18 -31.14 45.47 -39.29
N ALA A 19 -31.51 46.00 -40.46
CA ALA A 19 -32.89 46.26 -40.86
C ALA A 19 -33.78 45.00 -40.80
N PRO A 20 -35.10 45.12 -40.57
CA PRO A 20 -35.98 43.98 -40.41
C PRO A 20 -36.27 43.37 -41.78
N PHE A 21 -35.49 42.36 -42.16
CA PHE A 21 -36.10 41.21 -42.81
C PHE A 21 -36.87 40.49 -41.70
N CYS A 22 -38.18 40.24 -41.86
CA CYS A 22 -38.90 39.38 -40.93
C CYS A 22 -38.28 37.97 -41.05
N ALA A 23 -37.27 37.67 -40.23
CA ALA A 23 -36.63 36.37 -40.21
C ALA A 23 -37.68 35.26 -39.99
N GLY A 24 -38.73 35.54 -39.20
CA GLY A 24 -39.85 34.63 -38.99
C GLY A 24 -40.59 34.18 -40.26
N ASP A 25 -40.81 35.07 -41.25
CA ASP A 25 -41.50 34.70 -42.51
C ASP A 25 -40.67 33.70 -43.35
N PHE A 26 -39.34 33.70 -43.20
CA PHE A 26 -38.45 32.74 -43.85
C PHE A 26 -38.51 31.36 -43.17
N LYS A 27 -38.56 31.33 -41.83
CA LYS A 27 -38.62 30.10 -41.04
C LYS A 27 -39.90 29.29 -41.31
N ASP A 28 -41.02 29.95 -41.56
CA ASP A 28 -42.31 29.30 -41.89
C ASP A 28 -42.27 28.54 -43.23
N SER A 29 -41.26 28.76 -44.06
CA SER A 29 -41.06 28.07 -45.35
C SER A 29 -40.16 26.83 -45.27
N ALA A 30 -39.59 26.55 -44.09
CA ALA A 30 -38.66 25.45 -43.89
C ALA A 30 -39.32 24.07 -44.08
N LEU A 31 -38.57 23.13 -44.65
CA LEU A 31 -39.02 21.77 -44.93
C LEU A 31 -38.00 20.76 -44.43
N HIS A 32 -38.46 19.65 -43.86
CA HIS A 32 -37.59 18.51 -43.55
C HIS A 32 -37.64 17.48 -44.67
N GLN A 33 -36.47 16.95 -45.04
CA GLN A 33 -36.34 15.82 -45.95
C GLN A 33 -35.41 14.77 -45.37
N ARG A 34 -35.65 13.49 -45.72
CA ARG A 34 -34.79 12.40 -45.26
C ARG A 34 -33.41 12.55 -45.90
N ILE A 35 -32.37 12.52 -45.07
CA ILE A 35 -30.99 12.72 -45.50
C ILE A 35 -30.37 11.42 -46.05
N ASP A 36 -29.51 11.54 -47.06
CA ASP A 36 -28.58 10.48 -47.46
C ASP A 36 -27.25 10.66 -46.69
N THR A 37 -26.93 9.71 -45.81
CA THR A 37 -25.75 9.76 -44.92
C THR A 37 -24.52 9.06 -45.52
N SER A 38 -24.59 8.55 -46.75
CA SER A 38 -23.56 7.68 -47.31
C SER A 38 -22.23 8.38 -47.65
N ASP A 39 -22.20 9.71 -47.78
CA ASP A 39 -21.01 10.51 -48.09
C ASP A 39 -20.94 11.81 -47.23
N VAL A 40 -20.37 11.73 -46.02
CA VAL A 40 -20.13 12.90 -45.14
C VAL A 40 -18.62 13.14 -44.99
N GLU A 41 -18.15 14.33 -45.37
CA GLU A 41 -16.73 14.71 -45.31
C GLU A 41 -16.43 15.57 -44.06
N LEU A 42 -15.34 15.29 -43.34
CA LEU A 42 -14.83 16.13 -42.25
C LEU A 42 -14.07 17.33 -42.83
N LEU A 43 -14.46 18.55 -42.45
CA LEU A 43 -13.79 19.78 -42.86
C LEU A 43 -13.19 20.52 -41.67
N TYR A 44 -11.92 20.89 -41.83
CA TYR A 44 -11.19 21.77 -40.92
C TYR A 44 -11.05 23.17 -41.55
N PRO A 45 -10.79 24.22 -40.73
CA PRO A 45 -10.55 25.57 -41.24
C PRO A 45 -9.35 25.63 -42.19
N ILE A 46 -9.40 26.56 -43.16
CA ILE A 46 -8.39 26.71 -44.23
C ILE A 46 -6.97 26.96 -43.66
N ASP A 47 -6.85 27.54 -42.47
CA ASP A 47 -5.58 27.92 -41.84
C ASP A 47 -5.16 26.99 -40.67
N CYS A 48 -5.81 25.84 -40.48
CA CYS A 48 -5.47 24.88 -39.42
C CYS A 48 -4.50 23.79 -39.90
N THR A 49 -3.28 23.75 -39.34
CA THR A 49 -2.44 22.53 -39.37
C THR A 49 -2.96 21.56 -38.31
N SER A 50 -3.47 20.40 -38.71
CA SER A 50 -4.10 19.41 -37.83
C SER A 50 -3.19 19.00 -36.66
N SER A 51 -3.56 19.37 -35.43
CA SER A 51 -2.94 18.88 -34.20
C SER A 51 -3.93 18.17 -33.27
N LEU A 52 -5.02 17.60 -33.81
CA LEU A 52 -5.84 16.66 -33.06
C LEU A 52 -5.23 15.27 -33.24
N THR A 53 -4.34 14.88 -32.31
CA THR A 53 -3.86 13.51 -32.23
C THR A 53 -5.02 12.60 -31.84
N ALA A 54 -5.43 11.71 -32.75
CA ALA A 54 -6.64 10.90 -32.70
C ALA A 54 -6.69 9.81 -31.59
N ALA A 55 -5.79 9.83 -30.60
CA ALA A 55 -5.63 8.72 -29.68
C ALA A 55 -6.45 8.83 -28.36
N SER A 56 -7.10 9.96 -28.06
CA SER A 56 -7.75 10.14 -26.74
C SER A 56 -8.91 11.17 -26.68
N ALA A 57 -9.59 11.47 -27.79
CA ALA A 57 -10.69 12.45 -27.80
C ALA A 57 -12.06 11.75 -27.84
N CYS A 58 -12.96 12.13 -26.94
CA CYS A 58 -14.36 11.73 -26.87
C CYS A 58 -15.28 12.79 -27.50
N THR A 59 -16.41 12.35 -28.04
CA THR A 59 -17.44 13.21 -28.64
C THR A 59 -18.64 13.28 -27.70
N VAL A 60 -19.05 14.47 -27.27
CA VAL A 60 -20.23 14.64 -26.40
C VAL A 60 -21.36 15.16 -27.27
N ARG A 61 -22.44 14.38 -27.40
CA ARG A 61 -23.50 14.65 -28.38
C ARG A 61 -24.88 14.17 -27.90
N MET A 62 -25.85 15.07 -27.79
CA MET A 62 -27.23 14.69 -27.46
C MET A 62 -28.05 14.07 -28.62
N ALA A 63 -27.56 14.18 -29.86
CA ALA A 63 -28.25 13.65 -31.03
C ALA A 63 -27.82 12.23 -31.42
N GLY A 64 -28.78 11.41 -31.86
CA GLY A 64 -28.60 10.06 -32.41
C GLY A 64 -28.05 10.04 -33.84
N GLU A 65 -28.36 9.04 -34.65
CA GLU A 65 -27.91 9.03 -36.06
C GLU A 65 -28.57 10.16 -36.87
N ALA A 66 -27.81 10.82 -37.75
CA ALA A 66 -28.34 11.85 -38.65
C ALA A 66 -29.48 11.28 -39.52
N TYR A 67 -30.63 11.94 -39.53
CA TYR A 67 -31.85 11.41 -40.15
C TYR A 67 -32.59 12.42 -41.04
N TRP A 68 -32.72 13.67 -40.60
CA TRP A 68 -33.37 14.73 -41.37
C TRP A 68 -32.39 15.85 -41.74
N ALA A 69 -32.65 16.48 -42.89
CA ALA A 69 -32.06 17.76 -43.29
C ALA A 69 -33.19 18.80 -43.37
N ILE A 70 -33.03 19.93 -42.66
CA ILE A 70 -33.98 21.04 -42.66
C ILE A 70 -33.50 22.10 -43.65
N SER A 71 -34.19 22.21 -44.78
CA SER A 71 -33.92 23.24 -45.80
C SER A 71 -34.65 24.54 -45.50
N ASP A 72 -34.15 25.63 -46.07
CA ASP A 72 -34.81 26.95 -46.06
C ASP A 72 -35.08 27.51 -44.66
N TRP A 73 -34.33 27.03 -43.67
CA TRP A 73 -34.36 27.54 -42.31
C TRP A 73 -33.35 28.66 -42.11
N MET A 74 -32.12 28.50 -42.57
CA MET A 74 -31.02 29.37 -42.20
C MET A 74 -30.93 30.63 -43.07
N ALA A 75 -30.92 31.82 -42.46
CA ALA A 75 -30.75 33.09 -43.17
C ALA A 75 -29.94 34.11 -42.36
N GLY A 76 -28.91 34.69 -42.98
CA GLY A 76 -28.08 35.68 -42.28
C GLY A 76 -27.18 35.07 -41.20
N ALA A 77 -26.86 35.86 -40.18
CA ALA A 77 -25.99 35.45 -39.08
C ALA A 77 -26.84 34.93 -37.91
N GLU A 78 -26.59 33.69 -37.49
CA GLU A 78 -27.37 32.98 -36.48
C GLU A 78 -26.46 32.08 -35.64
N ILE A 79 -26.84 31.82 -34.39
CA ILE A 79 -26.12 30.89 -33.49
C ILE A 79 -27.02 29.71 -33.10
N TYR A 80 -26.46 28.51 -33.22
CA TYR A 80 -27.12 27.28 -32.82
C TYR A 80 -26.45 26.75 -31.57
N LYS A 81 -27.23 26.31 -30.58
CA LYS A 81 -26.75 25.73 -29.32
C LYS A 81 -27.26 24.32 -29.15
N SER A 82 -26.44 23.49 -28.51
CA SER A 82 -26.81 22.15 -28.10
C SER A 82 -26.35 21.91 -26.67
N TYR A 83 -27.25 21.46 -25.80
CA TYR A 83 -26.95 21.03 -24.44
C TYR A 83 -25.98 19.85 -24.50
N GLN A 84 -24.98 19.86 -23.64
CA GLN A 84 -23.96 18.82 -23.54
C GLN A 84 -23.79 18.41 -22.08
N ASP A 85 -23.83 17.10 -21.85
CA ASP A 85 -23.53 16.51 -20.55
C ASP A 85 -22.65 15.27 -20.73
N PRO A 86 -21.31 15.41 -20.64
CA PRO A 86 -20.37 14.31 -20.70
C PRO A 86 -20.72 13.12 -19.80
N SER A 87 -21.37 13.36 -18.65
CA SER A 87 -21.62 12.34 -17.62
C SER A 87 -22.75 11.37 -17.95
N THR A 88 -23.62 11.72 -18.90
CA THR A 88 -24.79 10.92 -19.29
C THR A 88 -24.57 10.11 -20.56
N GLN A 89 -23.43 10.28 -21.21
CA GLN A 89 -23.09 9.66 -22.49
C GLN A 89 -22.31 8.36 -22.24
N GLU A 90 -22.54 7.31 -23.05
CA GLU A 90 -21.91 5.97 -22.95
C GLU A 90 -20.36 5.97 -23.07
N LEU A 91 -19.73 7.14 -23.14
CA LEU A 91 -18.29 7.38 -23.28
C LEU A 91 -17.57 7.71 -21.96
N ASN A 92 -18.23 7.57 -20.79
CA ASN A 92 -17.67 7.82 -19.46
C ASN A 92 -17.00 9.20 -19.32
N GLY A 93 -17.65 10.26 -19.80
CA GLY A 93 -17.11 11.61 -19.68
C GLY A 93 -17.34 12.18 -18.27
N ASP A 94 -16.35 12.10 -17.39
CA ASP A 94 -16.40 12.77 -16.09
C ASP A 94 -16.05 14.27 -16.21
N TYR A 95 -16.51 15.08 -15.25
CA TYR A 95 -16.03 16.44 -15.05
C TYR A 95 -14.75 16.46 -14.20
N PRO A 96 -13.83 17.42 -14.37
CA PRO A 96 -13.77 18.41 -15.44
C PRO A 96 -13.66 17.79 -16.83
N PHE A 97 -14.22 18.46 -17.83
CA PHE A 97 -14.11 18.07 -19.22
C PHE A 97 -13.36 19.16 -19.99
N GLU A 98 -12.28 18.81 -20.70
CA GLU A 98 -11.54 19.71 -21.58
C GLU A 98 -12.09 19.60 -23.00
N ILE A 99 -12.63 20.71 -23.52
CA ILE A 99 -13.19 20.80 -24.87
C ILE A 99 -12.12 21.36 -25.81
N TYR A 100 -11.83 20.63 -26.88
CA TYR A 100 -10.86 21.01 -27.91
C TYR A 100 -11.52 21.67 -29.12
N ALA A 101 -12.74 21.26 -29.45
CA ALA A 101 -13.45 21.74 -30.63
C ALA A 101 -14.96 21.58 -30.48
N VAL A 102 -15.71 22.32 -31.29
CA VAL A 102 -17.14 22.08 -31.53
C VAL A 102 -17.32 21.72 -33.00
N ALA A 103 -18.21 20.79 -33.26
CA ALA A 103 -18.50 20.34 -34.61
C ALA A 103 -19.99 20.29 -34.88
N MET A 104 -20.37 20.67 -36.10
CA MET A 104 -21.75 20.65 -36.57
C MET A 104 -21.82 19.96 -37.94
N GLN A 105 -22.74 19.01 -38.09
CA GLN A 105 -23.04 18.42 -39.39
C GLN A 105 -24.06 19.27 -40.15
N MET A 106 -23.76 19.49 -41.43
CA MET A 106 -24.52 20.33 -42.35
C MET A 106 -24.62 19.65 -43.72
N GLN A 107 -25.63 19.99 -44.51
CA GLN A 107 -25.60 19.76 -45.96
C GLN A 107 -25.62 21.07 -46.74
N PHE A 108 -25.02 21.06 -47.92
CA PHE A 108 -25.04 22.21 -48.83
C PHE A 108 -25.42 21.77 -50.24
N LYS A 109 -26.16 22.63 -50.95
CA LYS A 109 -26.56 22.42 -52.36
C LYS A 109 -25.54 22.98 -53.35
N SER A 110 -24.62 23.85 -52.91
CA SER A 110 -23.59 24.41 -53.77
C SER A 110 -22.30 24.73 -53.00
N SER A 111 -21.22 25.01 -53.75
CA SER A 111 -19.92 25.40 -53.20
C SER A 111 -19.93 26.84 -52.69
N GLY A 112 -19.17 27.13 -51.64
CA GLY A 112 -19.07 28.50 -51.13
C GLY A 112 -18.09 28.65 -49.99
N LYS A 113 -18.10 29.81 -49.34
CA LYS A 113 -17.27 30.10 -48.17
C LYS A 113 -18.17 30.38 -46.97
N ILE A 114 -17.78 29.81 -45.84
CA ILE A 114 -18.46 29.97 -44.56
C ILE A 114 -17.49 30.59 -43.59
N TYR A 115 -17.96 31.54 -42.79
CA TYR A 115 -17.22 32.07 -41.67
C TYR A 115 -17.98 31.80 -40.38
N ALA A 116 -17.36 31.06 -39.48
CA ALA A 116 -18.00 30.60 -38.26
C ALA A 116 -17.05 30.65 -37.05
N SER A 117 -17.62 30.71 -35.85
CA SER A 117 -16.92 30.53 -34.57
C SER A 117 -17.71 29.60 -33.67
N ALA A 118 -17.06 29.03 -32.66
CA ALA A 118 -17.69 28.21 -31.66
C ALA A 118 -17.60 28.88 -30.29
N ASP A 119 -18.56 28.60 -29.42
CA ASP A 119 -18.53 29.07 -28.05
C ASP A 119 -19.07 28.01 -27.08
N ILE A 120 -18.63 28.12 -25.84
CA ILE A 120 -19.08 27.29 -24.73
C ILE A 120 -19.76 28.20 -23.73
N GLU A 121 -20.97 27.86 -23.31
CA GLU A 121 -21.74 28.62 -22.33
C GLU A 121 -22.12 27.74 -21.14
N ALA A 122 -22.11 28.34 -19.96
CA ALA A 122 -22.70 27.74 -18.77
C ALA A 122 -24.23 27.67 -18.91
N ILE A 123 -24.86 26.80 -18.14
CA ILE A 123 -26.32 26.82 -18.00
C ILE A 123 -26.71 28.02 -17.15
N ASP A 124 -27.78 28.72 -17.53
CA ASP A 124 -28.32 29.84 -16.76
C ASP A 124 -28.72 29.38 -15.35
N PRO A 125 -28.20 30.00 -14.27
CA PRO A 125 -28.56 29.66 -12.89
C PRO A 125 -29.99 30.07 -12.51
N ASP A 126 -30.62 30.99 -13.25
CA ASP A 126 -32.01 31.41 -13.02
C ASP A 126 -32.99 30.48 -13.74
N LEU A 127 -33.32 29.35 -13.09
CA LEU A 127 -34.34 28.40 -13.54
C LEU A 127 -35.78 28.88 -13.24
N SER A 128 -36.08 30.18 -13.35
CA SER A 128 -37.41 30.76 -13.06
C SER A 128 -38.54 30.28 -13.99
N LEU A 129 -38.23 29.41 -14.95
CA LEU A 129 -39.16 28.48 -15.61
C LEU A 129 -38.77 27.05 -15.22
N PRO A 130 -39.69 26.24 -14.63
CA PRO A 130 -39.29 24.99 -14.00
C PRO A 130 -38.81 23.97 -15.05
N SER A 131 -37.62 23.40 -14.79
CA SER A 131 -36.97 22.22 -15.39
C SER A 131 -36.32 22.30 -16.79
N CYS A 132 -36.15 23.46 -17.42
CA CYS A 132 -35.56 23.57 -18.78
C CYS A 132 -34.13 24.17 -18.73
N PRO A 133 -33.07 23.43 -19.10
CA PRO A 133 -31.73 24.02 -19.28
C PRO A 133 -31.73 25.12 -20.34
N TYR A 134 -31.16 26.29 -20.02
CA TYR A 134 -31.12 27.45 -20.92
C TYR A 134 -29.68 27.96 -21.08
N PRO A 135 -29.26 28.41 -22.29
CA PRO A 135 -27.92 28.98 -22.49
C PRO A 135 -27.71 30.24 -21.62
N GLY A 136 -26.64 30.26 -20.84
CA GLY A 136 -26.35 31.29 -19.85
C GLY A 136 -25.07 32.08 -20.16
N GLY A 137 -24.19 32.21 -19.16
CA GLY A 137 -22.95 32.98 -19.29
C GLY A 137 -21.93 32.30 -20.21
N VAL A 138 -21.38 33.04 -21.17
CA VAL A 138 -20.28 32.56 -22.03
C VAL A 138 -19.03 32.25 -21.21
N ILE A 139 -18.53 31.02 -21.35
CA ILE A 139 -17.30 30.52 -20.74
C ILE A 139 -16.11 30.86 -21.63
N ASP A 140 -16.18 30.53 -22.92
CA ASP A 140 -15.13 30.84 -23.90
C ASP A 140 -15.67 30.89 -25.34
N ILE A 141 -14.96 31.57 -26.24
CA ILE A 141 -15.29 31.71 -27.67
C ILE A 141 -14.03 31.51 -28.51
N SER A 142 -14.09 30.66 -29.53
CA SER A 142 -13.01 30.46 -30.50
C SER A 142 -12.80 31.70 -31.36
N SER A 143 -11.61 31.85 -31.97
CA SER A 143 -11.47 32.79 -33.08
C SER A 143 -12.40 32.43 -34.25
N LYS A 144 -12.74 33.45 -35.04
CA LYS A 144 -13.53 33.31 -36.26
C LYS A 144 -12.72 32.57 -37.33
N GLN A 145 -13.24 31.43 -37.77
CA GLN A 145 -12.64 30.53 -38.74
C GLN A 145 -13.29 30.68 -40.13
N SER A 146 -12.58 30.26 -41.18
CA SER A 146 -13.11 30.18 -42.54
C SER A 146 -13.06 28.76 -43.10
N PHE A 147 -14.16 28.32 -43.71
CA PHE A 147 -14.30 27.04 -44.37
C PHE A 147 -14.60 27.26 -45.86
N HIS A 148 -14.13 26.36 -46.70
CA HIS A 148 -14.52 26.30 -48.11
C HIS A 148 -15.27 25.01 -48.38
N ILE A 149 -16.56 25.13 -48.73
CA ILE A 149 -17.37 24.02 -49.19
C ILE A 149 -17.07 23.79 -50.67
N PRO A 150 -16.49 22.63 -51.04
CA PRO A 150 -15.97 22.43 -52.40
C PRO A 150 -17.09 22.10 -53.40
N ARG A 151 -18.18 21.47 -52.97
CA ARG A 151 -19.31 21.03 -53.81
C ARG A 151 -20.55 20.78 -52.96
N ALA A 152 -21.67 20.46 -53.61
CA ALA A 152 -22.84 19.96 -52.92
C ALA A 152 -22.52 18.65 -52.20
N GLY A 153 -22.99 18.48 -50.96
CA GLY A 153 -22.71 17.31 -50.13
C GLY A 153 -22.93 17.54 -48.64
N GLY A 154 -22.72 16.48 -47.85
CA GLY A 154 -22.74 16.51 -46.39
C GLY A 154 -21.35 16.75 -45.79
N TYR A 155 -21.26 17.60 -44.77
CA TYR A 155 -20.00 17.97 -44.15
C TYR A 155 -20.14 18.07 -42.63
N ILE A 156 -19.11 17.63 -41.90
CA ILE A 156 -18.93 17.94 -40.48
C ILE A 156 -17.92 19.08 -40.39
N LEU A 157 -18.39 20.27 -40.01
CA LEU A 157 -17.56 21.46 -39.84
C LEU A 157 -16.99 21.45 -38.43
N VAL A 158 -15.67 21.40 -38.27
CA VAL A 158 -15.00 21.35 -36.96
C VAL A 158 -14.30 22.67 -36.68
N ILE A 159 -14.68 23.35 -35.60
CA ILE A 159 -14.05 24.59 -35.13
C ILE A 159 -13.23 24.28 -33.87
N PRO A 160 -11.88 24.30 -33.95
CA PRO A 160 -11.03 24.13 -32.77
C PRO A 160 -10.96 25.42 -31.94
N PHE A 161 -10.75 25.27 -30.64
CA PHE A 161 -10.35 26.37 -29.75
C PHE A 161 -8.83 26.53 -29.76
N GLU A 162 -8.35 27.76 -29.51
CA GLU A 162 -6.92 28.07 -29.40
C GLU A 162 -6.27 27.35 -28.21
N LYS A 163 -7.06 27.10 -27.16
CA LYS A 163 -6.69 26.34 -25.97
C LYS A 163 -7.90 25.49 -25.53
N PRO A 164 -7.68 24.37 -24.84
CA PRO A 164 -8.79 23.57 -24.33
C PRO A 164 -9.65 24.37 -23.34
N VAL A 165 -10.97 24.28 -23.47
CA VAL A 165 -11.94 24.94 -22.58
C VAL A 165 -12.38 23.95 -21.52
N THR A 166 -12.09 24.24 -20.24
CA THR A 166 -12.46 23.34 -19.13
C THR A 166 -13.84 23.68 -18.58
N VAL A 167 -14.71 22.67 -18.49
CA VAL A 167 -16.04 22.77 -17.87
C VAL A 167 -16.18 21.78 -16.72
N ASN A 168 -16.93 22.15 -15.67
CA ASN A 168 -17.08 21.34 -14.45
C ASN A 168 -18.53 20.89 -14.18
N SER A 169 -19.44 21.19 -15.10
CA SER A 169 -20.86 20.90 -15.04
C SER A 169 -21.42 20.86 -16.46
N PRO A 170 -22.67 20.42 -16.66
CA PRO A 170 -23.30 20.46 -17.98
C PRO A 170 -23.29 21.88 -18.56
N TYR A 171 -23.21 21.98 -19.88
CA TYR A 171 -22.93 23.21 -20.61
C TYR A 171 -23.63 23.22 -21.97
N PHE A 172 -23.66 24.36 -22.64
CA PHE A 172 -24.05 24.47 -24.04
C PHE A 172 -22.82 24.63 -24.91
N CYS A 173 -22.72 23.84 -25.98
CA CYS A 173 -21.82 24.16 -27.08
C CYS A 173 -22.59 24.89 -28.18
N GLY A 174 -21.96 25.89 -28.78
CA GLY A 174 -22.56 26.70 -29.81
C GLY A 174 -21.74 26.78 -31.09
N PHE A 175 -22.45 26.96 -32.19
CA PHE A 175 -21.90 27.12 -33.53
C PHE A 175 -22.52 28.36 -34.15
N TYR A 176 -21.72 29.42 -34.28
CA TYR A 176 -22.14 30.71 -34.79
C TYR A 176 -21.72 30.90 -36.24
N PHE A 177 -22.68 31.22 -37.10
CA PHE A 177 -22.42 31.60 -38.48
C PHE A 177 -22.44 33.12 -38.61
N SER A 178 -21.36 33.67 -39.11
CA SER A 178 -21.12 35.13 -39.10
C SER A 178 -21.32 35.80 -40.46
N ASN A 179 -21.73 35.04 -41.47
CA ASN A 179 -22.10 35.54 -42.79
C ASN A 179 -23.37 34.85 -43.27
N ASP A 180 -24.14 35.55 -44.10
CA ASP A 180 -25.25 34.93 -44.80
C ASP A 180 -24.72 33.86 -45.77
N ILE A 181 -25.25 32.65 -45.64
CA ILE A 181 -24.90 31.48 -46.45
C ILE A 181 -26.11 30.91 -47.17
N SER A 182 -27.24 31.60 -47.20
CA SER A 182 -28.50 31.16 -47.83
C SER A 182 -28.34 30.75 -49.30
N ASP A 183 -27.51 31.47 -50.09
CA ASP A 183 -27.20 31.14 -51.49
C ASP A 183 -26.54 29.75 -51.69
N MET A 184 -25.94 29.20 -50.62
CA MET A 184 -25.31 27.87 -50.65
C MET A 184 -26.35 26.73 -50.50
N GLY A 185 -27.60 27.07 -50.21
CA GLY A 185 -28.65 26.12 -49.83
C GLY A 185 -28.24 25.29 -48.61
N PRO A 186 -27.94 25.91 -47.45
CA PRO A 186 -27.55 25.22 -46.24
C PRO A 186 -28.76 24.45 -45.68
N GLU A 187 -28.54 23.20 -45.29
CA GLU A 187 -29.55 22.40 -44.62
C GLU A 187 -29.02 21.95 -43.25
N ILE A 188 -29.81 22.20 -42.21
CA ILE A 188 -29.47 21.83 -40.83
C ILE A 188 -29.72 20.35 -40.65
N VAL A 189 -28.71 19.59 -40.23
CA VAL A 189 -28.82 18.15 -40.04
C VAL A 189 -29.22 17.84 -38.61
N ILE A 190 -30.24 16.98 -38.45
CA ILE A 190 -30.78 16.55 -37.16
C ILE A 190 -31.02 15.04 -37.12
N ASP A 191 -31.17 14.46 -35.93
CA ASP A 191 -31.65 13.08 -35.75
C ASP A 191 -33.18 12.97 -35.87
N ASN A 192 -33.80 11.89 -35.38
CA ASN A 192 -35.25 11.67 -35.39
C ASN A 192 -35.87 11.56 -33.97
N ASP A 193 -35.17 12.02 -32.93
CA ASP A 193 -35.55 11.81 -31.53
C ASP A 193 -35.65 13.15 -30.79
N PRO A 194 -36.78 13.87 -30.84
CA PRO A 194 -36.86 15.25 -30.35
C PRO A 194 -36.80 15.34 -28.82
N TYR A 195 -35.85 16.13 -28.28
CA TYR A 195 -35.81 16.52 -26.86
C TYR A 195 -36.01 18.02 -26.68
N LEU A 196 -36.94 18.38 -25.79
CA LEU A 196 -37.11 19.76 -25.34
C LEU A 196 -35.88 20.23 -24.58
N CYS A 197 -35.59 21.54 -24.65
CA CYS A 197 -34.53 22.21 -23.90
C CYS A 197 -33.10 21.79 -24.24
N VAL A 198 -32.92 21.03 -25.33
CA VAL A 198 -31.60 20.57 -25.78
C VAL A 198 -31.04 21.49 -26.85
N ASN A 199 -31.86 21.91 -27.82
CA ASN A 199 -31.39 22.68 -28.96
C ASN A 199 -32.03 24.05 -29.05
N TRP A 200 -31.19 25.07 -29.12
CA TRP A 200 -31.61 26.45 -29.22
C TRP A 200 -31.06 27.11 -30.47
N ASN A 201 -31.79 28.07 -31.01
CA ASN A 201 -31.29 28.98 -32.03
C ASN A 201 -31.56 30.43 -31.58
N ASP A 202 -30.59 31.31 -31.77
CA ASP A 202 -30.80 32.75 -31.69
C ASP A 202 -30.38 33.41 -33.02
N TRP A 203 -31.36 34.03 -33.66
CA TRP A 203 -31.21 34.82 -34.89
C TRP A 203 -31.37 36.33 -34.66
N GLY A 204 -31.16 36.79 -33.43
CA GLY A 204 -31.29 38.20 -33.02
C GLY A 204 -32.60 38.55 -32.34
N GLU A 205 -33.45 37.57 -32.03
CA GLU A 205 -34.71 37.73 -31.28
C GLU A 205 -34.69 37.02 -29.92
N GLY A 206 -33.55 36.44 -29.54
CA GLY A 206 -33.37 35.63 -28.34
C GLY A 206 -33.48 34.13 -28.64
N TYR A 207 -33.06 33.29 -27.68
CA TYR A 207 -33.06 31.85 -27.89
C TYR A 207 -34.47 31.28 -27.95
N ILE A 208 -34.74 30.53 -29.03
CA ILE A 208 -35.94 29.72 -29.21
C ILE A 208 -35.58 28.22 -29.20
N ASP A 209 -36.45 27.40 -28.62
CA ASP A 209 -36.29 25.94 -28.63
C ASP A 209 -36.63 25.41 -30.03
N LEU A 210 -35.68 24.72 -30.66
CA LEU A 210 -35.87 24.21 -32.02
C LEU A 210 -36.91 23.10 -32.10
N VAL A 211 -37.13 22.34 -31.03
CA VAL A 211 -38.15 21.30 -30.95
C VAL A 211 -39.51 21.89 -30.57
N GLN A 212 -39.54 23.02 -29.86
CA GLN A 212 -40.77 23.70 -29.46
C GLN A 212 -40.77 25.20 -29.84
N ASN A 213 -41.12 25.47 -31.09
CA ASN A 213 -41.31 26.83 -31.60
C ASN A 213 -42.56 26.94 -32.49
N GLU A 214 -43.00 28.16 -32.75
CA GLU A 214 -44.22 28.46 -33.51
C GLU A 214 -44.04 28.36 -35.04
N HIS A 215 -42.80 28.24 -35.54
CA HIS A 215 -42.48 28.22 -36.97
C HIS A 215 -42.44 26.80 -37.53
N LEU A 216 -41.43 26.02 -37.11
CA LEU A 216 -41.24 24.63 -37.47
C LEU A 216 -40.64 23.88 -36.27
N PRO A 217 -41.44 23.11 -35.52
CA PRO A 217 -40.94 22.17 -34.54
C PRO A 217 -40.04 21.12 -35.21
N PHE A 218 -38.77 21.07 -34.82
CA PHE A 218 -37.82 20.11 -35.39
C PHE A 218 -38.17 18.69 -34.91
N PRO A 219 -38.18 17.69 -35.81
CA PRO A 219 -38.50 16.31 -35.45
C PRO A 219 -37.34 15.57 -34.75
N GLY A 220 -36.28 16.26 -34.35
CA GLY A 220 -35.07 15.71 -33.76
C GLY A 220 -34.07 16.78 -33.33
N ASN A 221 -32.96 16.35 -32.74
CA ASN A 221 -31.92 17.21 -32.19
C ASN A 221 -30.85 17.54 -33.21
N LEU A 222 -30.22 18.70 -33.05
CA LEU A 222 -29.08 19.11 -33.86
C LEU A 222 -27.94 18.10 -33.78
N VAL A 223 -27.37 17.76 -34.93
CA VAL A 223 -26.06 17.09 -35.01
C VAL A 223 -24.95 18.11 -34.74
N LEU A 224 -24.96 18.64 -33.51
CA LEU A 224 -24.05 19.64 -32.96
C LEU A 224 -23.48 19.08 -31.65
N PHE A 225 -22.15 18.97 -31.60
CA PHE A 225 -21.45 18.25 -30.54
C PHE A 225 -20.10 18.88 -30.23
N SER A 226 -19.62 18.66 -29.02
CA SER A 226 -18.25 19.03 -28.63
C SER A 226 -17.32 17.82 -28.73
N ILE A 227 -16.05 18.11 -29.00
CA ILE A 227 -14.96 17.13 -29.03
C ILE A 227 -14.01 17.53 -27.91
N GLY A 228 -13.71 16.60 -27.02
CA GLY A 228 -12.92 16.88 -25.83
C GLY A 228 -12.40 15.62 -25.17
N ARG A 229 -11.92 15.73 -23.94
CA ARG A 229 -11.64 14.59 -23.08
C ARG A 229 -12.08 14.90 -21.66
N SER A 230 -12.48 13.88 -20.92
CA SER A 230 -12.55 14.01 -19.47
C SER A 230 -11.13 14.26 -18.97
N VAL A 231 -10.95 15.36 -18.28
CA VAL A 231 -9.84 15.55 -17.36
C VAL A 231 -10.45 15.19 -16.06
N GLY A 232 -10.57 13.87 -15.78
CA GLY A 232 -11.29 13.36 -14.62
C GLY A 232 -11.06 14.28 -13.43
N SER A 233 -12.12 14.55 -12.65
CA SER A 233 -12.00 15.30 -11.40
C SER A 233 -10.69 14.88 -10.77
N GLY A 234 -9.92 15.84 -10.28
CA GLY A 234 -8.81 15.49 -9.40
C GLY A 234 -9.30 14.76 -8.14
N GLY A 235 -10.18 13.75 -8.22
CA GLY A 235 -9.80 12.38 -7.93
C GLY A 235 -8.29 12.32 -7.76
N ILE A 236 -7.92 12.29 -6.48
CA ILE A 236 -6.61 11.88 -6.05
C ILE A 236 -6.30 10.65 -6.92
N MET A 237 -5.35 10.73 -7.86
CA MET A 237 -4.86 9.53 -8.54
C MET A 237 -4.70 8.49 -7.45
N SER A 238 -5.35 7.32 -7.58
CA SER A 238 -5.23 6.21 -6.64
C SER A 238 -3.76 5.88 -6.43
N LYS A 239 -3.08 6.56 -5.51
CA LYS A 239 -1.64 6.42 -5.37
C LYS A 239 -1.42 5.08 -4.72
N ILE A 240 -0.90 4.12 -5.45
CA ILE A 240 -0.52 2.85 -4.86
C ILE A 240 0.87 3.00 -4.24
N ARG A 241 1.15 2.23 -3.20
CA ARG A 241 2.49 2.07 -2.63
C ARG A 241 2.73 0.59 -2.33
N ILE A 242 3.87 0.06 -2.74
CA ILE A 242 4.31 -1.27 -2.31
C ILE A 242 4.83 -1.15 -0.88
N ILE A 243 4.27 -1.97 0.02
CA ILE A 243 4.63 -2.00 1.45
C ILE A 243 5.38 -3.27 1.83
N SER A 244 5.35 -4.29 0.97
CA SER A 244 6.15 -5.49 1.10
C SER A 244 6.55 -6.06 -0.27
N PRO A 245 7.81 -6.43 -0.48
CA PRO A 245 8.94 -6.11 0.41
C PRO A 245 9.30 -4.60 0.32
N PRO A 246 10.06 -4.05 1.28
CA PRO A 246 10.54 -2.67 1.22
C PRO A 246 11.44 -2.40 0.00
N ASP A 247 11.53 -1.15 -0.46
CA ASP A 247 12.45 -0.79 -1.55
C ASP A 247 13.91 -1.07 -1.16
N SER A 248 14.69 -1.53 -2.13
CA SER A 248 16.08 -1.96 -2.01
C SER A 248 16.33 -3.14 -1.05
N SER A 249 15.30 -3.93 -0.71
CA SER A 249 15.47 -5.13 0.10
C SER A 249 16.10 -6.28 -0.69
N GLN A 250 16.96 -7.06 -0.04
CA GLN A 250 17.33 -8.40 -0.48
C GLN A 250 16.21 -9.38 -0.11
N VAL A 251 15.84 -10.26 -1.05
CA VAL A 251 14.76 -11.23 -0.89
C VAL A 251 15.14 -12.58 -1.48
N SER A 252 14.58 -13.64 -0.91
CA SER A 252 14.74 -15.01 -1.42
C SER A 252 13.72 -15.34 -2.52
N SER A 253 13.80 -16.55 -3.06
CA SER A 253 12.93 -17.04 -4.13
C SER A 253 11.42 -17.00 -3.84
N LYS A 254 10.97 -16.93 -2.59
CA LYS A 254 9.54 -16.86 -2.23
C LYS A 254 9.23 -15.48 -1.65
N ILE A 255 8.60 -14.64 -2.46
CA ILE A 255 8.37 -13.23 -2.15
C ILE A 255 6.87 -13.02 -1.92
N GLN A 256 6.51 -12.38 -0.81
CA GLN A 256 5.16 -11.88 -0.59
C GLN A 256 5.08 -10.40 -0.95
N LEU A 257 4.42 -10.13 -2.08
CA LEU A 257 4.14 -8.78 -2.54
C LEU A 257 2.88 -8.28 -1.86
N ARG A 258 2.93 -7.07 -1.30
CA ARG A 258 1.76 -6.39 -0.74
C ARG A 258 1.83 -4.91 -1.07
N ALA A 259 0.70 -4.36 -1.49
CA ALA A 259 0.56 -2.96 -1.82
C ALA A 259 -0.65 -2.36 -1.11
N THR A 260 -0.65 -1.05 -0.98
CA THR A 260 -1.75 -0.30 -0.38
C THR A 260 -2.09 0.92 -1.22
N GLU A 261 -3.35 1.31 -1.21
CA GLU A 261 -3.78 2.56 -1.83
C GLU A 261 -3.72 3.70 -0.81
N LEU A 262 -3.16 4.82 -1.21
CA LEU A 262 -2.99 6.04 -0.41
C LEU A 262 -4.15 7.04 -0.60
N ALA A 263 -5.14 6.71 -1.44
CA ALA A 263 -6.28 7.58 -1.75
C ALA A 263 -7.56 7.08 -1.07
N ASP A 264 -8.41 8.03 -0.67
CA ASP A 264 -9.57 7.85 0.21
C ASP A 264 -10.80 7.16 -0.43
N LYS A 265 -10.60 6.41 -1.51
CA LYS A 265 -11.70 5.73 -2.20
C LYS A 265 -11.30 4.31 -2.53
N ASN A 266 -11.95 3.38 -1.83
CA ASN A 266 -11.94 1.96 -2.11
C ASN A 266 -11.95 1.71 -3.62
N PRO A 267 -10.81 1.33 -4.21
CA PRO A 267 -10.76 1.09 -5.62
C PRO A 267 -11.45 -0.25 -5.76
N ASN A 268 -12.51 -0.33 -6.57
CA ASN A 268 -12.99 -1.63 -7.06
C ASN A 268 -11.97 -2.22 -8.06
N GLY A 269 -10.68 -2.08 -7.77
CA GLY A 269 -9.59 -1.97 -8.71
C GLY A 269 -8.65 -3.14 -8.58
N ASN A 270 -8.57 -3.91 -9.66
CA ASN A 270 -7.61 -4.99 -9.79
C ASN A 270 -6.19 -4.43 -9.68
N CYS A 271 -5.35 -4.97 -8.80
CA CYS A 271 -3.92 -4.70 -8.78
C CYS A 271 -3.20 -5.73 -9.63
N ARG A 272 -2.28 -5.29 -10.49
CA ARG A 272 -1.30 -6.17 -11.14
C ARG A 272 0.07 -5.97 -10.50
N PHE A 273 0.74 -7.08 -10.27
CA PHE A 273 2.15 -7.11 -9.91
C PHE A 273 2.97 -7.56 -11.11
N GLU A 274 4.03 -6.82 -11.42
CA GLU A 274 4.89 -7.05 -12.58
C GLU A 274 6.36 -6.89 -12.18
N TYR A 275 7.27 -7.60 -12.84
CA TYR A 275 8.70 -7.32 -12.75
C TYR A 275 9.25 -6.90 -14.12
N TYR A 276 10.34 -6.13 -14.13
CA TYR A 276 10.99 -5.71 -15.37
C TYR A 276 11.98 -6.78 -15.85
N HIS A 277 11.74 -7.34 -17.04
CA HIS A 277 12.65 -8.24 -17.73
C HIS A 277 13.35 -7.50 -18.90
N PRO A 278 14.69 -7.49 -19.00
CA PRO A 278 15.41 -6.69 -20.00
C PRO A 278 15.00 -6.94 -21.47
N LEU A 279 14.62 -8.18 -21.81
CA LEU A 279 14.22 -8.53 -23.18
C LEU A 279 12.71 -8.39 -23.44
N ASN A 280 11.88 -8.46 -22.39
CA ASN A 280 10.42 -8.59 -22.52
C ASN A 280 9.67 -7.37 -21.95
N GLY A 281 10.37 -6.41 -21.34
CA GLY A 281 9.78 -5.32 -20.59
C GLY A 281 9.08 -5.81 -19.33
N TRP A 282 8.00 -5.13 -18.94
CA TRP A 282 7.20 -5.51 -17.77
C TRP A 282 6.50 -6.86 -18.00
N THR A 283 6.86 -7.83 -17.18
CA THR A 283 6.33 -9.21 -17.20
C THR A 283 5.41 -9.40 -16.01
N LEU A 284 4.21 -9.94 -16.25
CA LEU A 284 3.20 -10.17 -15.22
C LEU A 284 3.66 -11.24 -14.23
N ILE A 285 3.63 -10.90 -12.95
CA ILE A 285 3.77 -11.84 -11.83
C ILE A 285 2.39 -12.43 -11.50
N GLY A 286 1.41 -11.55 -11.30
CA GLY A 286 0.10 -11.90 -10.82
C GLY A 286 -0.88 -10.74 -10.82
N LYS A 287 -2.16 -11.06 -10.59
CA LYS A 287 -3.22 -10.08 -10.40
C LYS A 287 -3.97 -10.40 -9.13
N ASP A 288 -4.29 -9.37 -8.38
CA ASP A 288 -5.22 -9.42 -7.27
C ASP A 288 -6.44 -8.58 -7.64
N ASN A 289 -7.64 -9.13 -7.43
CA ASN A 289 -8.91 -8.47 -7.73
C ASN A 289 -9.70 -8.14 -6.46
N ASN A 290 -9.10 -8.32 -5.28
CA ASN A 290 -9.71 -8.03 -3.99
C ASN A 290 -8.94 -6.90 -3.27
N SER A 291 -9.55 -5.71 -3.23
CA SER A 291 -9.01 -4.57 -2.48
C SER A 291 -9.47 -4.54 -1.02
N ASP A 292 -10.25 -5.52 -0.56
CA ASP A 292 -10.70 -5.55 0.83
C ASP A 292 -9.49 -5.62 1.76
N VAL A 293 -9.37 -4.63 2.64
CA VAL A 293 -8.33 -4.58 3.66
C VAL A 293 -8.95 -4.81 5.03
N SER A 294 -8.26 -5.57 5.87
CA SER A 294 -8.60 -5.78 7.27
C SER A 294 -8.62 -4.46 8.05
N LEU A 295 -9.80 -3.97 8.44
CA LEU A 295 -9.97 -2.82 9.35
C LEU A 295 -10.01 -3.30 10.81
N ARG A 296 -9.08 -2.79 11.63
CA ARG A 296 -9.00 -3.06 13.07
C ARG A 296 -9.40 -1.81 13.85
N ASN A 297 -10.68 -1.76 14.20
CA ASN A 297 -11.25 -0.68 15.00
C ASN A 297 -11.67 -1.11 16.40
N GLY A 298 -11.64 -2.40 16.67
CA GLY A 298 -11.97 -2.91 17.98
C GLY A 298 -13.45 -2.90 18.39
N ILE A 299 -14.36 -2.56 17.46
CA ILE A 299 -15.80 -2.38 17.74
C ILE A 299 -16.68 -3.27 16.87
N VAL A 300 -16.36 -3.52 15.60
CA VAL A 300 -17.19 -4.34 14.70
C VAL A 300 -16.64 -5.75 14.49
N PRO A 301 -17.52 -6.76 14.32
CA PRO A 301 -17.17 -8.12 13.90
C PRO A 301 -16.16 -8.17 12.75
N PHE A 302 -15.03 -8.84 12.98
CA PHE A 302 -13.90 -8.90 12.06
C PHE A 302 -13.89 -10.15 11.19
N SER A 303 -13.58 -9.99 9.90
CA SER A 303 -13.13 -11.07 9.01
C SER A 303 -11.81 -10.65 8.37
N TYR A 304 -10.79 -11.51 8.45
CA TYR A 304 -9.50 -11.23 7.83
C TYR A 304 -9.63 -11.10 6.31
N GLN A 305 -9.02 -10.06 5.79
CA GLN A 305 -8.87 -9.73 4.38
C GLN A 305 -7.40 -9.39 4.12
N GLU A 306 -6.82 -9.98 3.07
CA GLU A 306 -5.39 -9.93 2.79
C GLU A 306 -4.90 -8.61 2.18
N GLY A 307 -5.83 -7.74 1.75
CA GLY A 307 -5.51 -6.53 0.99
C GLY A 307 -4.91 -6.87 -0.37
N LEU A 308 -4.39 -5.86 -1.07
CA LEU A 308 -3.75 -6.06 -2.37
C LEU A 308 -2.43 -6.83 -2.20
N SER A 309 -2.44 -8.12 -2.45
CA SER A 309 -1.29 -8.99 -2.21
C SER A 309 -1.12 -10.11 -3.23
N PHE A 310 0.11 -10.60 -3.39
CA PHE A 310 0.40 -11.72 -4.28
C PHE A 310 1.66 -12.49 -3.86
N SER A 311 1.56 -13.82 -3.83
CA SER A 311 2.72 -14.69 -3.58
C SER A 311 3.47 -14.98 -4.88
N TRP A 312 4.72 -14.57 -4.94
CA TRP A 312 5.60 -14.75 -6.09
C TRP A 312 6.69 -15.77 -5.81
N ASN A 313 6.74 -16.82 -6.63
CA ASN A 313 7.89 -17.72 -6.68
C ASN A 313 8.84 -17.31 -7.82
N ALA A 314 9.98 -16.73 -7.44
CA ALA A 314 11.04 -16.25 -8.31
C ALA A 314 12.21 -17.25 -8.47
N SER A 315 12.06 -18.50 -8.03
CA SER A 315 13.13 -19.52 -8.04
C SER A 315 13.70 -19.85 -9.43
N SER A 316 13.01 -19.44 -10.51
CA SER A 316 13.44 -19.65 -11.90
C SER A 316 14.18 -18.46 -12.51
N LEU A 317 14.24 -17.33 -11.80
CA LEU A 317 14.96 -16.15 -12.24
C LEU A 317 16.43 -16.23 -11.81
N ALA A 318 17.30 -15.58 -12.57
CA ALA A 318 18.69 -15.41 -12.17
C ALA A 318 18.78 -14.44 -10.99
N GLU A 319 19.89 -14.46 -10.27
CA GLU A 319 20.14 -13.53 -9.19
C GLU A 319 20.43 -12.13 -9.71
N GLY A 320 20.16 -11.14 -8.86
CA GLY A 320 20.48 -9.74 -9.13
C GLY A 320 19.32 -8.78 -8.89
N TRP A 321 19.50 -7.55 -9.37
CA TRP A 321 18.54 -6.47 -9.18
C TRP A 321 17.34 -6.58 -10.12
N TYR A 322 16.14 -6.63 -9.54
CA TYR A 322 14.87 -6.60 -10.25
C TYR A 322 14.05 -5.36 -9.87
N LYS A 323 13.44 -4.73 -10.87
CA LYS A 323 12.39 -3.73 -10.63
C LYS A 323 11.05 -4.44 -10.54
N VAL A 324 10.32 -4.20 -9.46
CA VAL A 324 8.97 -4.74 -9.23
C VAL A 324 8.01 -3.57 -9.18
N ARG A 325 6.88 -3.71 -9.87
CA ARG A 325 5.86 -2.69 -9.98
C ARG A 325 4.49 -3.24 -9.61
N ALA A 326 3.77 -2.50 -8.78
CA ALA A 326 2.35 -2.67 -8.55
C ALA A 326 1.62 -1.62 -9.37
N THR A 327 0.57 -1.99 -10.10
CA THR A 327 -0.29 -1.03 -10.81
C THR A 327 -1.74 -1.30 -10.44
N ILE A 328 -2.47 -0.25 -10.07
CA ILE A 328 -3.92 -0.31 -9.90
C ILE A 328 -4.61 0.37 -11.08
N TYR A 329 -5.80 -0.12 -11.38
CA TYR A 329 -6.73 0.51 -12.32
C TYR A 329 -7.92 1.01 -11.51
N ASP A 330 -8.29 2.26 -11.68
CA ASP A 330 -9.60 2.72 -11.23
C ASP A 330 -10.69 2.36 -12.26
N GLN A 331 -11.94 2.70 -11.97
CA GLN A 331 -13.09 2.47 -12.86
C GLN A 331 -12.99 3.26 -14.18
N ASN A 332 -12.09 4.24 -14.25
CA ASN A 332 -11.82 5.11 -15.38
C ASN A 332 -10.56 4.68 -16.17
N GLN A 333 -9.95 3.54 -15.80
CA GLN A 333 -8.67 3.03 -16.34
C GLN A 333 -7.47 3.96 -16.14
N ASP A 334 -7.54 4.89 -15.20
CA ASP A 334 -6.39 5.69 -14.82
C ASP A 334 -5.35 4.78 -14.15
N LEU A 335 -4.10 4.95 -14.59
CA LEU A 335 -2.97 4.11 -14.22
C LEU A 335 -2.16 4.80 -13.13
N SER A 336 -2.20 4.22 -11.95
CA SER A 336 -1.24 4.55 -10.90
C SER A 336 -0.38 3.34 -10.61
N SER A 337 0.91 3.58 -10.46
CA SER A 337 1.87 2.53 -10.20
C SER A 337 2.95 2.99 -9.25
N ASP A 338 3.38 2.06 -8.41
CA ASP A 338 4.57 2.21 -7.59
C ASP A 338 5.61 1.18 -7.99
N THR A 339 6.88 1.56 -7.92
CA THR A 339 7.99 0.71 -8.35
C THR A 339 9.07 0.69 -7.29
N ILE A 340 9.43 -0.52 -6.86
CA ILE A 340 10.55 -0.79 -5.98
C ILE A 340 11.64 -1.54 -6.73
N ASN A 341 12.86 -1.51 -6.19
CA ASN A 341 13.97 -2.36 -6.58
C ASN A 341 14.16 -3.41 -5.49
N ILE A 342 14.34 -4.66 -5.89
CA ILE A 342 14.71 -5.74 -4.98
C ILE A 342 15.97 -6.41 -5.50
N TYR A 343 16.80 -6.93 -4.60
CA TYR A 343 17.88 -7.83 -4.97
C TYR A 343 17.38 -9.26 -4.75
N LEU A 344 17.16 -10.01 -5.83
CA LEU A 344 16.79 -11.42 -5.77
C LEU A 344 18.07 -12.22 -5.57
N ASP A 345 18.08 -13.00 -4.49
CA ASP A 345 19.17 -13.88 -4.14
C ASP A 345 18.61 -15.29 -3.89
N ASN A 346 18.89 -16.22 -4.80
CA ASN A 346 18.32 -17.56 -4.80
C ASN A 346 19.23 -18.56 -4.07
N THR A 347 20.51 -18.23 -3.93
CA THR A 347 21.49 -18.85 -3.04
C THR A 347 21.93 -17.84 -1.99
N PRO A 348 20.99 -17.33 -1.14
CA PRO A 348 21.33 -16.31 -0.17
C PRO A 348 22.46 -16.81 0.73
N PHE A 349 23.35 -15.89 1.06
CA PHE A 349 24.49 -16.14 1.94
C PHE A 349 24.07 -16.34 3.40
N GLU A 350 23.02 -17.13 3.65
CA GLU A 350 22.43 -17.41 4.96
C GLU A 350 22.79 -18.84 5.39
N PRO A 351 23.69 -19.01 6.37
CA PRO A 351 24.02 -20.33 6.88
C PRO A 351 22.79 -20.99 7.53
N GLU A 352 22.46 -22.22 7.17
CA GLU A 352 21.33 -22.97 7.74
C GLU A 352 21.83 -24.11 8.64
N PHE A 353 21.44 -24.10 9.91
CA PHE A 353 21.80 -25.18 10.84
C PHE A 353 21.07 -26.47 10.48
N ARG A 354 21.83 -27.51 10.11
CA ARG A 354 21.32 -28.89 10.00
C ARG A 354 21.33 -29.63 11.32
N HIS A 355 22.31 -29.34 12.17
CA HIS A 355 22.46 -29.95 13.47
C HIS A 355 23.17 -29.00 14.44
N PRO A 356 22.73 -28.90 15.70
CA PRO A 356 21.46 -29.39 16.24
C PRO A 356 20.25 -28.63 15.67
N PRO A 357 19.05 -29.23 15.68
CA PRO A 357 17.82 -28.50 15.34
C PRO A 357 17.49 -27.45 16.41
N TRP A 358 16.55 -26.55 16.08
CA TRP A 358 16.11 -25.51 17.00
C TRP A 358 15.51 -26.08 18.29
N GLY A 359 16.01 -25.59 19.42
CA GLY A 359 15.56 -25.95 20.77
C GLY A 359 16.10 -27.30 21.26
N ASP A 360 17.07 -27.89 20.58
CA ASP A 360 17.62 -29.19 20.99
C ASP A 360 18.30 -29.11 22.37
N THR A 361 18.26 -30.22 23.09
CA THR A 361 18.89 -30.35 24.40
C THR A 361 20.23 -31.05 24.27
N ILE A 362 21.28 -30.42 24.77
CA ILE A 362 22.66 -30.83 24.58
C ILE A 362 23.31 -31.09 25.92
N CYS A 363 24.17 -32.11 25.94
CA CYS A 363 24.97 -32.50 27.08
C CYS A 363 26.43 -32.72 26.62
N ASP A 364 27.41 -32.20 27.37
CA ASP A 364 28.86 -32.31 27.13
C ASP A 364 29.39 -31.56 25.88
N SER A 365 29.19 -32.11 24.68
CA SER A 365 29.69 -31.52 23.44
C SER A 365 28.73 -31.73 22.29
N VAL A 366 28.78 -30.82 21.32
CA VAL A 366 27.98 -30.90 20.09
C VAL A 366 28.78 -30.43 18.89
N THR A 367 28.63 -31.13 17.77
CA THR A 367 29.11 -30.63 16.49
C THR A 367 28.01 -29.83 15.83
N PHE A 368 28.19 -28.53 15.67
CA PHE A 368 27.33 -27.74 14.81
C PHE A 368 27.63 -28.06 13.36
N ILE A 369 26.60 -28.33 12.58
CA ILE A 369 26.69 -28.61 11.14
C ILE A 369 25.78 -27.62 10.43
N VAL A 370 26.35 -26.89 9.49
CA VAL A 370 25.69 -25.81 8.78
C VAL A 370 25.81 -26.03 7.28
N ASP A 371 24.70 -25.89 6.58
CA ASP A 371 24.68 -25.79 5.13
C ASP A 371 24.81 -24.32 4.74
N LEU A 372 25.74 -24.04 3.82
CA LEU A 372 25.85 -22.74 3.16
C LEU A 372 26.00 -23.05 1.68
N LEU A 373 24.93 -22.78 0.92
CA LEU A 373 24.82 -23.20 -0.48
C LEU A 373 25.46 -22.22 -1.46
N ASP A 374 26.00 -21.13 -0.95
CA ASP A 374 26.66 -20.07 -1.72
C ASP A 374 28.01 -20.53 -2.27
N GLU A 375 28.25 -20.26 -3.56
CA GLU A 375 29.45 -20.69 -4.29
C GLU A 375 30.72 -19.90 -3.91
N ASP A 376 30.56 -18.72 -3.29
CA ASP A 376 31.61 -17.77 -2.92
C ASP A 376 31.95 -17.78 -1.40
N ALA A 377 31.37 -18.72 -0.66
CA ALA A 377 31.62 -18.89 0.77
C ALA A 377 33.11 -19.16 1.10
N SER A 378 33.73 -18.25 1.87
CA SER A 378 35.14 -18.38 2.25
C SER A 378 35.32 -19.13 3.58
N PHE A 379 34.60 -18.72 4.63
CA PHE A 379 34.64 -19.36 5.94
C PHE A 379 33.38 -19.03 6.74
N VAL A 380 33.13 -19.80 7.80
CA VAL A 380 32.10 -19.47 8.79
C VAL A 380 32.71 -19.22 10.15
N GLN A 381 32.06 -18.34 10.92
CA GLN A 381 32.38 -18.04 12.31
C GLN A 381 31.20 -18.39 13.20
N PHE A 382 31.46 -19.19 14.23
CA PHE A 382 30.47 -19.55 15.23
C PHE A 382 30.63 -18.70 16.48
N GLU A 383 29.52 -18.08 16.89
CA GLU A 383 29.39 -17.26 18.08
C GLU A 383 28.27 -17.81 18.96
N TYR A 384 28.41 -17.67 20.27
CA TYR A 384 27.31 -17.96 21.19
C TYR A 384 27.03 -16.76 22.11
N LEU A 385 25.78 -16.67 22.57
CA LEU A 385 25.36 -15.71 23.56
C LEU A 385 24.19 -16.28 24.37
N ASN A 386 24.03 -15.78 25.60
CA ASN A 386 22.96 -16.23 26.47
C ASN A 386 21.57 -16.01 25.83
N ALA A 387 20.72 -17.04 25.89
CA ALA A 387 19.33 -17.00 25.46
C ALA A 387 18.41 -17.12 26.66
N PRO A 388 17.86 -16.00 27.20
CA PRO A 388 16.94 -16.07 28.32
C PRO A 388 15.70 -16.92 28.02
N ASP A 389 15.23 -17.70 29.01
CA ASP A 389 13.99 -18.47 28.88
C ASP A 389 12.74 -17.59 28.89
N THR A 390 12.87 -16.34 29.32
CA THR A 390 11.81 -15.32 29.26
C THR A 390 12.39 -14.02 28.73
N LEU A 391 11.75 -13.49 27.69
CA LEU A 391 12.10 -12.20 27.08
C LEU A 391 11.02 -11.18 27.41
N ALA A 392 11.41 -9.96 27.78
CA ALA A 392 10.49 -8.89 28.09
C ALA A 392 10.94 -7.56 27.48
N ASN A 393 10.03 -6.89 26.78
CA ASN A 393 10.16 -5.51 26.33
C ASN A 393 9.40 -4.60 27.28
N ILE A 394 10.13 -3.81 28.07
CA ILE A 394 9.53 -2.89 29.05
C ILE A 394 9.10 -1.60 28.32
N THR A 395 7.91 -1.64 27.73
CA THR A 395 7.33 -0.49 27.03
C THR A 395 6.59 0.46 27.98
N PRO A 396 6.47 1.75 27.64
CA PRO A 396 5.51 2.62 28.32
C PRO A 396 4.08 2.15 28.02
N LEU A 397 3.30 1.92 29.08
CA LEU A 397 1.90 1.47 28.97
C LEU A 397 0.98 2.66 28.75
N LEU A 398 0.88 3.10 27.50
CA LEU A 398 0.00 4.19 27.08
C LEU A 398 -1.46 3.71 27.05
N LEU A 399 -2.39 4.61 27.42
CA LEU A 399 -3.84 4.35 27.42
C LEU A 399 -4.47 5.04 26.21
N GLN A 400 -5.11 4.29 25.31
CA GLN A 400 -5.59 4.85 24.04
C GLN A 400 -6.66 5.94 24.21
N SER A 401 -7.48 5.87 25.25
CA SER A 401 -8.53 6.87 25.52
C SER A 401 -8.00 8.24 25.94
N LYS A 402 -6.67 8.40 26.08
CA LYS A 402 -6.03 9.71 26.35
C LYS A 402 -5.64 10.48 25.08
N TYR A 403 -5.89 9.90 23.90
CA TYR A 403 -5.47 10.45 22.61
C TYR A 403 -6.67 10.60 21.67
N GLY A 404 -6.51 11.37 20.58
CA GLY A 404 -7.59 11.60 19.63
C GLY A 404 -8.62 12.64 20.04
N ASP A 405 -8.42 13.35 21.16
CA ASP A 405 -9.18 14.51 21.62
C ASP A 405 -8.43 15.81 21.23
N VAL A 406 -9.08 16.62 20.38
CA VAL A 406 -8.54 17.85 19.81
C VAL A 406 -8.87 19.09 20.66
N ASP A 407 -9.88 19.05 21.54
CA ASP A 407 -10.36 20.22 22.28
C ASP A 407 -10.07 20.20 23.79
N GLY A 408 -9.71 19.04 24.34
CA GLY A 408 -9.19 18.90 25.69
C GLY A 408 -10.23 18.81 26.80
N ASP A 409 -11.51 18.50 26.52
CA ASP A 409 -12.54 18.34 27.55
C ASP A 409 -12.73 16.88 28.01
N ALA A 410 -12.07 16.53 29.12
CA ALA A 410 -12.11 15.18 29.68
C ALA A 410 -13.43 14.76 30.39
N ASN A 411 -14.50 15.57 30.41
CA ASN A 411 -15.69 15.34 31.25
C ASN A 411 -17.00 15.00 30.53
N ASP A 412 -17.00 14.86 29.20
CA ASP A 412 -18.25 14.67 28.46
C ASP A 412 -18.72 13.21 28.34
N GLY A 413 -17.91 12.23 28.77
CA GLY A 413 -18.34 10.84 28.90
C GLY A 413 -18.67 10.14 27.57
N ASN A 414 -17.94 10.52 26.51
CA ASN A 414 -17.73 9.87 25.21
C ASN A 414 -18.47 8.54 24.95
N ARG A 415 -19.39 8.56 23.97
CA ARG A 415 -19.66 7.36 23.15
C ARG A 415 -19.88 7.58 21.66
N PHE A 416 -20.37 8.72 21.14
CA PHE A 416 -20.58 8.92 19.69
C PHE A 416 -20.87 10.41 19.37
N ALA A 417 -19.88 11.32 19.40
CA ALA A 417 -20.05 12.71 18.96
C ALA A 417 -18.82 13.25 18.19
N ASP A 418 -19.06 14.22 17.30
CA ASP A 418 -18.08 14.77 16.36
C ASP A 418 -16.85 15.39 17.06
N GLY A 419 -15.66 14.81 16.85
CA GLY A 419 -14.38 15.44 17.21
C GLY A 419 -13.40 14.60 18.06
N GLU A 420 -13.84 13.47 18.66
CA GLU A 420 -13.02 12.66 19.57
C GLU A 420 -12.90 11.19 19.16
N TYR A 421 -11.68 10.72 18.90
CA TYR A 421 -11.44 9.44 18.22
C TYR A 421 -10.70 8.38 19.06
N GLY A 422 -10.46 8.62 20.37
CA GLY A 422 -9.56 7.80 21.20
C GLY A 422 -9.90 6.31 21.34
N GLU A 423 -11.17 5.91 21.12
CA GLU A 423 -11.55 4.49 21.09
C GLU A 423 -11.01 3.74 19.86
N PHE A 424 -10.61 4.46 18.81
CA PHE A 424 -10.04 3.92 17.57
C PHE A 424 -8.51 3.97 17.53
N TYR A 425 -7.86 4.49 18.58
CA TYR A 425 -6.42 4.78 18.62
C TYR A 425 -5.55 3.59 19.05
N ASN A 426 -6.07 2.36 19.03
CA ASN A 426 -5.31 1.15 19.40
C ASN A 426 -3.96 1.06 18.66
N ALA A 427 -4.00 1.13 17.33
CA ALA A 427 -2.83 0.99 16.48
C ALA A 427 -1.76 2.10 16.66
N PRO A 428 -2.09 3.42 16.55
CA PRO A 428 -1.08 4.47 16.70
C PRO A 428 -0.49 4.52 18.12
N VAL A 429 -1.29 4.21 19.16
CA VAL A 429 -0.82 4.18 20.55
C VAL A 429 0.13 3.01 20.77
N LEU A 430 -0.17 1.84 20.21
CA LEU A 430 0.71 0.69 20.28
C LEU A 430 2.05 0.97 19.60
N ALA A 431 2.02 1.47 18.35
CA ALA A 431 3.24 1.81 17.62
C ALA A 431 4.07 2.88 18.35
N ALA A 432 3.44 3.94 18.85
CA ALA A 432 4.13 4.99 19.61
C ALA A 432 4.81 4.44 20.88
N ALA A 433 4.19 3.51 21.59
CA ALA A 433 4.78 2.89 22.78
C ALA A 433 6.08 2.14 22.46
N TYR A 434 6.11 1.38 21.36
CA TYR A 434 7.31 0.66 20.94
C TYR A 434 8.37 1.57 20.29
N ILE A 435 7.96 2.61 19.55
CA ILE A 435 8.88 3.68 19.11
C ILE A 435 9.56 4.33 20.31
N ARG A 436 8.81 4.65 21.37
CA ARG A 436 9.37 5.20 22.61
C ARG A 436 10.28 4.21 23.32
N TYR A 437 9.93 2.92 23.33
CA TYR A 437 10.80 1.87 23.85
C TYR A 437 12.15 1.89 23.14
N PHE A 438 12.19 1.81 21.82
CA PHE A 438 13.44 1.87 21.06
C PHE A 438 14.20 3.19 21.27
N ALA A 439 13.50 4.32 21.33
CA ALA A 439 14.12 5.62 21.61
C ALA A 439 14.84 5.67 22.97
N ASN A 440 14.32 4.94 23.96
CA ASN A 440 14.95 4.81 25.27
C ASN A 440 16.06 3.74 25.31
N HIS A 441 16.20 2.93 24.26
CA HIS A 441 17.13 1.79 24.17
C HIS A 441 18.11 1.94 22.99
N GLY A 442 18.70 3.12 22.83
CA GLY A 442 19.81 3.34 21.90
C GLY A 442 19.44 4.07 20.61
N TYR A 443 18.16 4.33 20.36
CA TYR A 443 17.68 4.93 19.10
C TYR A 443 16.95 6.27 19.32
N PRO A 444 17.56 7.26 20.01
CA PRO A 444 16.86 8.44 20.51
C PRO A 444 16.25 9.33 19.42
N ASP A 445 16.74 9.24 18.18
CA ASP A 445 16.28 10.03 17.04
C ASP A 445 14.84 9.66 16.64
N LEU A 446 14.39 8.44 16.97
CA LEU A 446 13.00 8.02 16.79
C LEU A 446 11.98 8.84 17.58
N ALA A 447 12.40 9.61 18.58
CA ALA A 447 11.50 10.40 19.40
C ALA A 447 12.04 11.80 19.69
N ARG A 448 12.76 12.38 18.72
CA ARG A 448 13.33 13.73 18.79
C ARG A 448 13.18 14.48 17.46
N ASP A 449 12.96 15.79 17.56
CA ASP A 449 13.15 16.73 16.45
C ASP A 449 14.37 17.60 16.76
N GLY A 450 15.49 17.29 16.08
CA GLY A 450 16.80 17.87 16.37
C GLY A 450 17.23 17.61 17.81
N LYS A 451 17.18 18.65 18.65
CA LYS A 451 17.54 18.56 20.09
C LYS A 451 16.34 18.40 21.02
N THR A 452 15.12 18.47 20.49
CA THR A 452 13.90 18.49 21.29
C THR A 452 13.31 17.09 21.35
N SER A 453 13.01 16.57 22.54
CA SER A 453 12.28 15.29 22.65
C SER A 453 10.80 15.49 22.36
N LEU A 454 10.26 14.65 21.48
CA LEU A 454 8.83 14.62 21.17
C LEU A 454 8.06 14.01 22.33
N THR A 455 6.85 14.51 22.59
CA THR A 455 5.93 13.91 23.57
C THR A 455 5.20 12.70 22.98
N ASP A 456 4.69 11.79 23.81
CA ASP A 456 3.93 10.63 23.33
C ASP A 456 2.70 11.07 22.53
N ARG A 457 2.05 12.18 22.91
CA ARG A 457 0.94 12.76 22.14
C ARG A 457 1.35 13.13 20.72
N VAL A 458 2.51 13.76 20.53
CA VAL A 458 2.96 14.15 19.18
C VAL A 458 3.17 12.92 18.29
N ILE A 459 3.85 11.89 18.82
CA ILE A 459 4.12 10.65 18.08
C ILE A 459 2.81 9.93 17.75
N VAL A 460 1.90 9.81 18.71
CA VAL A 460 0.60 9.15 18.52
C VAL A 460 -0.25 9.87 17.47
N GLU A 461 -0.36 11.20 17.53
CA GLU A 461 -1.19 11.96 16.59
C GLU A 461 -0.62 11.92 15.17
N GLU A 462 0.71 11.98 15.03
CA GLU A 462 1.37 11.84 13.74
C GLU A 462 1.15 10.46 13.10
N LEU A 463 1.27 9.39 13.89
CA LEU A 463 0.96 8.04 13.44
C LEU A 463 -0.53 7.89 13.13
N ALA A 464 -1.42 8.50 13.92
CA ALA A 464 -2.86 8.45 13.70
C ALA A 464 -3.27 9.15 12.40
N ASP A 465 -2.62 10.27 12.08
CA ASP A 465 -2.81 10.97 10.81
C ASP A 465 -2.32 10.11 9.63
N SER A 466 -1.11 9.54 9.72
CA SER A 466 -0.59 8.65 8.67
C SER A 466 -1.45 7.39 8.50
N MET A 467 -1.99 6.84 9.58
CA MET A 467 -2.86 5.66 9.55
C MET A 467 -4.30 5.98 9.14
N GLN A 468 -4.66 7.26 8.96
CA GLN A 468 -6.00 7.74 8.64
C GLN A 468 -7.08 7.32 9.66
N ILE A 469 -6.73 7.31 10.96
CA ILE A 469 -7.61 6.76 12.01
C ILE A 469 -8.96 7.47 12.07
N ARG A 470 -8.97 8.79 11.90
CA ARG A 470 -10.19 9.62 12.00
C ARG A 470 -11.19 9.34 10.88
N GLN A 471 -10.67 9.04 9.69
CA GLN A 471 -11.47 8.76 8.51
C GLN A 471 -12.04 7.35 8.54
N ASN A 472 -11.20 6.38 8.92
CA ASN A 472 -11.56 4.96 8.87
C ASN A 472 -12.19 4.45 10.18
N LEU A 473 -12.21 5.30 11.23
CA LEU A 473 -12.59 4.92 12.58
C LEU A 473 -11.81 3.68 13.03
N GLY A 474 -10.49 3.68 12.86
CA GLY A 474 -9.60 2.56 13.13
C GLY A 474 -8.44 2.50 12.13
N ALA A 475 -7.54 1.53 12.31
CA ALA A 475 -6.43 1.32 11.38
C ALA A 475 -6.73 0.14 10.47
N THR A 476 -6.53 0.30 9.16
CA THR A 476 -6.37 -0.85 8.28
C THR A 476 -4.98 -1.45 8.50
N ASP A 477 -4.82 -2.77 8.33
CA ASP A 477 -3.52 -3.43 8.50
C ASP A 477 -2.44 -2.81 7.62
N ASP A 478 -2.79 -2.47 6.38
CA ASP A 478 -1.88 -1.83 5.44
C ASP A 478 -1.45 -0.42 5.87
N ASN A 479 -2.41 0.40 6.35
CA ASN A 479 -2.10 1.74 6.86
C ASN A 479 -1.23 1.66 8.12
N PHE A 480 -1.43 0.65 8.96
CA PHE A 480 -0.58 0.42 10.12
C PHE A 480 0.85 0.09 9.72
N ILE A 481 1.04 -0.91 8.84
CA ILE A 481 2.37 -1.33 8.35
C ILE A 481 3.09 -0.15 7.70
N ARG A 482 2.42 0.52 6.75
CA ARG A 482 2.97 1.67 6.03
C ARG A 482 3.38 2.78 6.97
N ALA A 483 2.50 3.19 7.89
CA ALA A 483 2.77 4.29 8.80
C ALA A 483 3.98 4.01 9.71
N VAL A 484 4.13 2.76 10.19
CA VAL A 484 5.28 2.35 10.99
C VAL A 484 6.57 2.40 10.16
N GLN A 485 6.57 1.83 8.94
CA GLN A 485 7.72 1.85 8.03
C GLN A 485 8.15 3.29 7.70
N GLU A 486 7.22 4.13 7.23
CA GLU A 486 7.49 5.53 6.87
C GLU A 486 8.02 6.34 8.07
N TYR A 487 7.50 6.07 9.27
CA TYR A 487 7.99 6.72 10.47
C TYR A 487 9.43 6.34 10.77
N LEU A 488 9.78 5.05 10.73
CA LEU A 488 11.13 4.57 11.01
C LEU A 488 12.14 5.03 9.92
N GLU A 489 11.75 4.98 8.65
CA GLU A 489 12.56 5.45 7.51
C GLU A 489 12.91 6.94 7.66
N ARG A 490 11.91 7.78 7.91
CA ARG A 490 12.10 9.23 8.05
C ARG A 490 12.92 9.62 9.28
N ASN A 491 12.90 8.79 10.33
CA ASN A 491 13.62 9.03 11.58
C ASN A 491 14.92 8.21 11.70
N GLY A 492 15.58 7.95 10.57
CA GLY A 492 16.96 7.45 10.54
C GLY A 492 17.17 6.14 9.79
N ASP A 493 16.09 5.45 9.40
CA ASP A 493 16.12 4.20 8.62
C ASP A 493 17.00 3.09 9.24
N GLN A 494 17.01 3.03 10.59
CA GLN A 494 17.88 2.13 11.36
C GLN A 494 17.24 0.77 11.65
N PHE A 495 15.98 0.56 11.24
CA PHE A 495 15.18 -0.61 11.60
C PHE A 495 14.71 -1.38 10.36
N ARG A 496 14.66 -2.71 10.47
CA ARG A 496 13.87 -3.57 9.60
C ARG A 496 12.47 -3.74 10.17
N VAL A 497 11.53 -3.92 9.25
CA VAL A 497 10.13 -4.17 9.52
C VAL A 497 9.71 -5.38 8.71
N ASP A 498 9.57 -6.52 9.37
CA ASP A 498 9.21 -7.79 8.76
C ASP A 498 7.72 -8.04 8.91
N LEU A 499 7.08 -8.44 7.81
CA LEU A 499 5.67 -8.79 7.76
C LEU A 499 5.50 -10.31 7.86
N LEU A 500 4.92 -10.78 8.97
CA LEU A 500 4.75 -12.20 9.26
C LEU A 500 3.28 -12.58 9.15
N THR A 501 2.90 -13.33 8.12
CA THR A 501 1.50 -13.77 7.89
C THR A 501 1.16 -15.11 8.55
N SER A 502 2.16 -15.84 9.06
CA SER A 502 1.99 -17.08 9.83
C SER A 502 3.22 -17.28 10.73
N PRO A 503 3.46 -16.37 11.69
CA PRO A 503 4.67 -16.43 12.49
C PRO A 503 4.74 -17.73 13.28
N ALA A 504 5.91 -18.37 13.26
CA ALA A 504 6.28 -19.50 14.09
C ALA A 504 6.95 -19.03 15.38
N ILE A 505 7.06 -19.90 16.39
CA ILE A 505 7.73 -19.56 17.66
C ILE A 505 9.18 -19.10 17.45
N THR A 506 9.85 -19.64 16.43
CA THR A 506 11.22 -19.28 16.03
C THR A 506 11.31 -17.82 15.58
N ASP A 507 10.27 -17.27 14.93
CA ASP A 507 10.24 -15.87 14.51
C ASP A 507 10.17 -14.93 15.72
N PHE A 508 9.34 -15.26 16.72
CA PHE A 508 9.27 -14.49 17.97
C PHE A 508 10.61 -14.52 18.72
N ASP A 509 11.25 -15.68 18.79
CA ASP A 509 12.53 -15.86 19.48
C ASP A 509 13.68 -15.14 18.75
N TYR A 510 13.71 -15.24 17.42
CA TYR A 510 14.65 -14.50 16.59
C TYR A 510 14.47 -13.00 16.75
N ILE A 511 13.25 -12.47 16.63
CA ILE A 511 12.99 -11.03 16.66
C ILE A 511 13.19 -10.47 18.07
N MET A 512 12.50 -11.00 19.07
CA MET A 512 12.55 -10.43 20.43
C MET A 512 13.85 -10.81 21.16
N GLY A 513 14.38 -12.00 20.87
CA GLY A 513 15.46 -12.61 21.64
C GLY A 513 16.82 -12.32 21.08
N PHE A 514 17.04 -12.75 19.84
CA PHE A 514 18.31 -12.53 19.17
C PHE A 514 18.43 -11.08 18.68
N ARG A 515 17.49 -10.59 17.87
CA ARG A 515 17.51 -9.23 17.31
C ARG A 515 17.14 -8.11 18.29
N LYS A 516 16.75 -8.45 19.53
CA LYS A 516 16.33 -7.50 20.58
C LYS A 516 15.23 -6.52 20.11
N GLY A 517 14.39 -6.99 19.20
CA GLY A 517 13.30 -6.24 18.59
C GLY A 517 11.97 -6.39 19.32
N ALA A 518 10.91 -6.06 18.61
CA ALA A 518 9.53 -6.12 19.08
C ALA A 518 8.63 -6.83 18.07
N VAL A 519 7.60 -7.51 18.59
CA VAL A 519 6.56 -8.12 17.77
C VAL A 519 5.22 -7.51 18.12
N LEU A 520 4.53 -6.95 17.12
CA LEU A 520 3.17 -6.44 17.23
C LEU A 520 2.25 -7.43 16.51
N ALA A 521 1.33 -8.06 17.22
CA ALA A 521 0.48 -9.13 16.72
C ALA A 521 -0.94 -8.62 16.47
N ALA A 522 -1.47 -8.93 15.30
CA ALA A 522 -2.82 -8.58 14.88
C ALA A 522 -3.74 -9.78 15.12
N ILE A 523 -4.71 -9.65 16.03
CA ILE A 523 -5.63 -10.74 16.41
C ILE A 523 -7.01 -10.59 15.78
N GLY A 524 -7.59 -11.71 15.33
CA GLY A 524 -8.92 -11.77 14.71
C GLY A 524 -10.06 -12.23 15.65
N GLN A 525 -11.27 -11.72 15.39
CA GLN A 525 -12.60 -12.04 15.99
C GLN A 525 -12.77 -11.93 17.53
N PRO A 526 -13.95 -11.51 18.04
CA PRO A 526 -14.99 -10.80 17.31
C PRO A 526 -14.52 -9.41 16.89
N TYR A 527 -13.53 -8.80 17.55
CA TYR A 527 -13.08 -7.44 17.21
C TYR A 527 -11.59 -7.47 16.86
N GLY A 528 -11.23 -6.95 15.69
CA GLY A 528 -9.83 -6.86 15.26
C GLY A 528 -9.08 -5.79 16.05
N HIS A 529 -7.94 -6.16 16.63
CA HIS A 529 -7.02 -5.26 17.35
C HIS A 529 -5.56 -5.65 17.10
N TRP A 530 -4.66 -4.70 17.31
CA TRP A 530 -3.24 -4.94 17.44
C TRP A 530 -2.85 -5.03 18.92
N LEU A 531 -2.01 -6.01 19.25
CA LEU A 531 -1.49 -6.25 20.60
C LEU A 531 0.04 -6.28 20.54
N GLY A 532 0.69 -5.71 21.56
CA GLY A 532 2.13 -5.84 21.70
C GLY A 532 2.48 -7.12 22.44
N ILE A 533 3.43 -7.91 21.92
CA ILE A 533 4.03 -8.97 22.73
C ILE A 533 5.06 -8.30 23.64
N ALA A 534 4.68 -8.09 24.90
CA ALA A 534 5.50 -7.41 25.90
C ALA A 534 6.41 -8.40 26.63
N GLU A 535 5.97 -9.65 26.82
CA GLU A 535 6.78 -10.72 27.38
C GLU A 535 6.41 -12.05 26.72
N ILE A 536 7.41 -12.92 26.52
CA ILE A 536 7.21 -14.29 26.06
C ILE A 536 8.18 -15.22 26.79
N GLY A 537 7.67 -16.33 27.31
CA GLY A 537 8.47 -17.43 27.86
C GLY A 537 8.59 -18.57 26.86
N PHE A 538 9.82 -19.03 26.63
CA PHE A 538 10.15 -20.12 25.69
C PHE A 538 10.20 -21.50 26.36
N GLY A 539 10.19 -21.54 27.69
CA GLY A 539 9.91 -22.77 28.44
C GLY A 539 8.45 -23.20 28.22
N SER A 540 8.19 -23.95 27.15
CA SER A 540 6.84 -24.45 26.87
C SER A 540 6.38 -25.42 27.96
N SER A 541 5.09 -25.39 28.32
CA SER A 541 4.50 -26.52 29.05
C SER A 541 4.50 -27.77 28.15
N LYS A 542 4.29 -28.96 28.72
CA LYS A 542 4.25 -30.27 28.00
C LYS A 542 3.25 -30.37 26.82
N ASP A 543 2.51 -29.32 26.51
CA ASP A 543 1.46 -29.25 25.49
C ASP A 543 1.67 -28.13 24.43
N GLY A 544 2.87 -27.56 24.29
CA GLY A 544 3.16 -26.55 23.26
C GLY A 544 2.54 -25.18 23.54
N LEU A 545 2.30 -24.87 24.81
CA LEU A 545 1.77 -23.59 25.28
C LEU A 545 2.90 -22.72 25.80
N TYR A 546 2.94 -21.47 25.35
CA TYR A 546 3.95 -20.48 25.71
C TYR A 546 3.29 -19.36 26.54
N PRO A 547 3.77 -19.09 27.77
CA PRO A 547 3.25 -17.97 28.56
C PRO A 547 3.66 -16.65 27.88
N VAL A 548 2.70 -15.73 27.75
CA VAL A 548 2.95 -14.39 27.19
C VAL A 548 2.31 -13.31 28.03
N LYS A 549 2.89 -12.11 28.03
CA LYS A 549 2.21 -10.88 28.46
C LYS A 549 1.94 -10.01 27.26
N LEU A 550 0.68 -9.61 27.11
CA LEU A 550 0.19 -8.79 26.02
C LEU A 550 0.03 -7.37 26.52
N TYR A 551 0.58 -6.40 25.79
CA TYR A 551 0.26 -5.00 26.01
C TYR A 551 -1.06 -4.67 25.31
N GLU A 552 -2.08 -4.34 26.11
CA GLU A 552 -3.38 -3.91 25.65
C GLU A 552 -3.56 -2.40 25.85
N THR A 553 -3.63 -1.66 24.74
CA THR A 553 -3.77 -0.19 24.76
C THR A 553 -5.12 0.28 25.29
N LYS A 554 -6.16 -0.55 25.19
CA LYS A 554 -7.52 -0.25 25.64
C LYS A 554 -7.59 -0.06 27.16
N SER A 555 -6.90 -0.92 27.90
CA SER A 555 -6.75 -0.79 29.36
C SER A 555 -5.48 -0.04 29.76
N GLY A 556 -4.51 0.12 28.85
CA GLY A 556 -3.20 0.67 29.17
C GLY A 556 -2.44 -0.22 30.15
N SER A 557 -2.59 -1.55 30.02
CA SER A 557 -2.06 -2.52 30.98
C SER A 557 -1.49 -3.77 30.30
N LEU A 558 -0.76 -4.58 31.06
CA LEU A 558 -0.27 -5.88 30.62
C LEU A 558 -1.26 -6.98 31.03
N LEU A 559 -1.68 -7.79 30.06
CA LEU A 559 -2.54 -8.95 30.27
C LEU A 559 -1.71 -10.23 30.26
N GLN A 560 -1.84 -11.07 31.29
CA GLN A 560 -1.30 -12.42 31.26
C GLN A 560 -2.13 -13.28 30.30
N SER A 561 -1.44 -14.02 29.44
CA SER A 561 -2.05 -14.82 28.38
C SER A 561 -1.15 -16.01 28.02
N THR A 562 -1.60 -16.78 27.03
CA THR A 562 -0.91 -17.97 26.50
C THR A 562 -0.96 -17.92 24.98
N LEU A 563 0.18 -18.16 24.35
CA LEU A 563 0.34 -18.38 22.91
C LEU A 563 0.43 -19.90 22.63
N ARG A 564 -0.19 -20.35 21.55
CA ARG A 564 -0.09 -21.73 21.07
C ARG A 564 -0.07 -21.76 19.54
N PHE A 565 0.27 -22.92 18.96
CA PHE A 565 0.31 -23.12 17.51
C PHE A 565 -0.53 -24.34 17.14
N ASN A 566 -1.68 -24.14 16.48
CA ASN A 566 -2.59 -25.23 16.12
C ASN A 566 -3.55 -24.92 14.94
N PRO A 567 -3.15 -25.13 13.67
CA PRO A 567 -1.79 -25.12 13.13
C PRO A 567 -1.22 -23.70 12.97
N LEU A 568 -2.09 -22.68 13.04
CA LEU A 568 -1.72 -21.26 13.04
C LEU A 568 -1.43 -20.77 14.47
N PRO A 569 -0.70 -19.66 14.64
CA PRO A 569 -0.50 -19.02 15.94
C PRO A 569 -1.82 -18.50 16.50
N GLU A 570 -2.11 -18.82 17.76
CA GLU A 570 -3.30 -18.37 18.49
C GLU A 570 -2.93 -17.84 19.88
N ILE A 571 -3.50 -16.71 20.27
CA ILE A 571 -3.31 -16.07 21.57
C ILE A 571 -4.61 -16.12 22.37
N MET A 572 -4.54 -16.48 23.66
CA MET A 572 -5.69 -16.41 24.55
C MET A 572 -6.04 -14.95 24.88
N TYR A 573 -7.18 -14.47 24.37
CA TYR A 573 -7.63 -13.11 24.59
C TYR A 573 -9.13 -13.06 24.87
N ASN A 574 -9.51 -12.48 26.02
CA ASN A 574 -10.89 -12.48 26.54
C ASN A 574 -11.51 -13.89 26.56
N GLU A 575 -10.87 -14.82 27.28
CA GLU A 575 -11.36 -16.18 27.52
C GLU A 575 -11.51 -17.07 26.26
N SER A 576 -10.93 -16.67 25.13
CA SER A 576 -10.96 -17.46 23.89
C SER A 576 -9.64 -17.33 23.13
N TYR A 577 -9.24 -18.39 22.44
CA TYR A 577 -8.09 -18.34 21.54
C TYR A 577 -8.44 -17.56 20.27
N ARG A 578 -7.57 -16.62 19.91
CA ARG A 578 -7.69 -15.75 18.73
C ARG A 578 -6.51 -15.98 17.82
N THR A 579 -6.78 -16.24 16.55
CA THR A 579 -5.72 -16.38 15.54
C THR A 579 -4.94 -15.07 15.42
N VAL A 580 -3.62 -15.19 15.32
CA VAL A 580 -2.72 -14.12 14.91
C VAL A 580 -2.60 -14.20 13.40
N ASP A 581 -3.41 -13.41 12.69
CA ASP A 581 -3.48 -13.46 11.23
C ASP A 581 -2.30 -12.71 10.58
N LEU A 582 -1.70 -11.78 11.33
CA LEU A 582 -0.57 -10.95 10.90
C LEU A 582 0.27 -10.55 12.11
N ALA A 583 1.57 -10.44 11.95
CA ALA A 583 2.45 -9.80 12.93
C ALA A 583 3.49 -8.93 12.24
N LEU A 584 3.90 -7.87 12.94
CA LEU A 584 4.95 -6.95 12.52
C LEU A 584 6.17 -7.15 13.43
N GLY A 585 7.26 -7.65 12.85
CA GLY A 585 8.55 -7.74 13.51
C GLY A 585 9.35 -6.46 13.29
N ILE A 586 9.75 -5.77 14.35
CA ILE A 586 10.50 -4.51 14.26
C ILE A 586 11.81 -4.68 15.00
N TYR A 587 12.94 -4.56 14.31
CA TYR A 587 14.27 -4.73 14.92
C TYR A 587 15.37 -3.95 14.19
N PRO A 588 16.51 -3.63 14.82
CA PRO A 588 17.58 -2.86 14.18
C PRO A 588 18.25 -3.57 12.99
N LYS A 589 18.63 -2.83 11.93
CA LYS A 589 19.26 -3.37 10.71
C LYS A 589 20.67 -3.92 10.91
N ASN A 590 21.50 -3.22 11.70
CA ASN A 590 22.96 -3.42 11.75
C ASN A 590 23.47 -3.82 13.15
N ASP A 591 22.57 -4.22 14.04
CA ASP A 591 22.87 -4.45 15.46
C ASP A 591 22.73 -5.95 15.80
N SER A 592 23.32 -6.81 14.96
CA SER A 592 23.48 -8.22 15.35
C SER A 592 24.24 -8.26 16.68
N PRO A 593 23.69 -8.93 17.72
CA PRO A 593 24.38 -9.03 18.99
C PRO A 593 25.77 -9.62 18.78
N ALA A 594 26.79 -8.99 19.37
CA ALA A 594 28.11 -9.59 19.43
C ALA A 594 28.08 -10.75 20.43
N GLY A 595 28.31 -11.97 19.95
CA GLY A 595 28.52 -13.14 20.79
C GLY A 595 29.99 -13.40 21.09
N GLU A 596 30.24 -14.41 21.92
CA GLU A 596 31.58 -14.94 22.15
C GLU A 596 31.91 -15.94 21.04
N VAL A 597 33.02 -15.70 20.33
CA VAL A 597 33.49 -16.58 19.25
C VAL A 597 34.09 -17.83 19.86
N PHE A 598 33.58 -19.00 19.46
CA PHE A 598 34.12 -20.29 19.90
C PHE A 598 34.69 -21.14 18.77
N GLY A 599 34.37 -20.82 17.51
CA GLY A 599 34.80 -21.63 16.37
C GLY A 599 34.90 -20.88 15.07
N LEU A 600 35.84 -21.32 14.24
CA LEU A 600 36.01 -20.88 12.85
C LEU A 600 36.19 -22.12 11.99
N ASP A 601 35.54 -22.16 10.83
CA ASP A 601 35.74 -23.20 9.84
C ASP A 601 36.00 -22.59 8.45
N PHE A 602 37.18 -22.87 7.91
CA PHE A 602 37.71 -22.34 6.65
C PHE A 602 37.62 -23.35 5.50
N ASN A 603 37.00 -24.51 5.71
CA ASN A 603 36.99 -25.58 4.72
C ASN A 603 35.61 -25.76 4.08
N PRO A 604 35.30 -25.09 2.97
CA PRO A 604 34.04 -25.33 2.26
C PRO A 604 33.95 -26.75 1.65
N SER A 605 35.05 -27.52 1.59
CA SER A 605 35.09 -28.78 0.84
C SER A 605 34.58 -30.02 1.61
N ASP A 606 34.56 -30.00 2.94
CA ASP A 606 33.94 -31.02 3.79
C ASP A 606 32.61 -30.57 4.43
N GLY A 607 32.14 -29.37 4.06
CA GLY A 607 30.98 -28.71 4.64
C GLY A 607 31.34 -27.97 5.92
N PHE A 608 30.50 -27.00 6.31
CA PHE A 608 30.80 -26.17 7.47
C PHE A 608 30.35 -26.80 8.77
N GLY A 609 31.26 -26.89 9.74
CA GLY A 609 30.91 -27.34 11.08
C GLY A 609 31.99 -27.11 12.13
N PHE A 610 31.56 -27.11 13.40
CA PHE A 610 32.48 -26.91 14.50
C PHE A 610 32.04 -27.71 15.74
N LEU A 611 32.99 -28.41 16.36
CA LEU A 611 32.77 -29.09 17.63
C LEU A 611 32.90 -28.08 18.78
N TRP A 612 31.82 -27.91 19.54
CA TRP A 612 31.84 -27.13 20.76
C TRP A 612 31.88 -28.05 21.98
N ASP A 613 33.01 -28.04 22.70
CA ASP A 613 33.12 -28.60 24.05
C ASP A 613 32.51 -27.59 25.03
N ILE A 614 31.31 -27.87 25.56
CA ILE A 614 30.48 -26.89 26.28
C ILE A 614 31.10 -26.57 27.64
N PRO A 615 31.50 -25.31 27.92
CA PRO A 615 32.11 -24.94 29.19
C PRO A 615 31.13 -24.48 30.28
N GLU A 616 29.82 -24.73 30.14
CA GLU A 616 28.79 -23.90 30.77
C GLU A 616 27.80 -24.61 31.71
N THR A 617 27.03 -23.82 32.46
CA THR A 617 26.15 -24.25 33.56
C THR A 617 24.90 -25.02 33.11
N GLU A 618 24.67 -26.19 33.71
CA GLU A 618 23.42 -26.98 33.59
C GLU A 618 22.16 -26.09 33.70
N GLY A 619 21.21 -26.31 32.79
CA GLY A 619 19.93 -25.60 32.73
C GLY A 619 19.97 -24.25 32.00
N SER A 620 21.10 -23.89 31.37
CA SER A 620 21.22 -22.62 30.61
C SER A 620 20.83 -22.81 29.14
N SER A 621 20.32 -21.76 28.51
CA SER A 621 19.98 -21.73 27.09
C SER A 621 20.87 -20.71 26.36
N TYR A 622 21.25 -21.02 25.11
CA TYR A 622 22.11 -20.16 24.28
C TYR A 622 21.55 -20.00 22.87
N TYR A 623 21.76 -18.82 22.29
CA TYR A 623 21.72 -18.63 20.86
C TYR A 623 23.11 -18.91 20.33
N VAL A 624 23.19 -19.76 19.32
CA VAL A 624 24.39 -20.01 18.55
C VAL A 624 24.18 -19.42 17.17
N ALA A 625 24.99 -18.43 16.84
CA ALA A 625 24.99 -17.77 15.54
C ALA A 625 26.14 -18.31 14.70
N CYS A 626 25.86 -18.59 13.43
CA CYS A 626 26.86 -18.89 12.43
C CYS A 626 26.88 -17.74 11.43
N LYS A 627 28.00 -17.02 11.34
CA LYS A 627 28.22 -15.94 10.38
C LYS A 627 29.05 -16.47 9.23
N GLY A 628 28.46 -16.58 8.05
CA GLY A 628 29.21 -16.78 6.82
C GLY A 628 29.94 -15.48 6.47
N ILE A 629 31.15 -15.58 5.93
CA ILE A 629 31.87 -14.44 5.31
C ILE A 629 32.43 -14.89 3.95
N ASP A 630 32.11 -14.14 2.89
CA ASP A 630 32.62 -14.39 1.54
C ASP A 630 33.95 -13.65 1.30
N THR A 631 34.52 -13.80 0.09
CA THR A 631 35.77 -13.12 -0.27
C THR A 631 35.62 -11.61 -0.54
N GLU A 632 34.39 -11.13 -0.69
CA GLU A 632 34.03 -9.72 -0.91
C GLU A 632 33.51 -9.02 0.36
N SER A 633 33.56 -9.72 1.51
CA SER A 633 33.05 -9.29 2.82
C SER A 633 31.52 -9.13 2.92
N HIS A 634 30.75 -9.79 2.06
CA HIS A 634 29.34 -10.04 2.36
C HIS A 634 29.24 -11.03 3.52
N THR A 635 28.21 -10.83 4.34
CA THR A 635 27.99 -11.62 5.56
C THR A 635 26.53 -11.99 5.63
N GLY A 636 26.23 -13.22 6.01
CA GLY A 636 24.89 -13.60 6.45
C GLY A 636 24.97 -14.54 7.64
N GLU A 637 23.82 -14.73 8.27
CA GLU A 637 23.77 -15.19 9.64
C GLU A 637 22.67 -16.23 9.83
N GLY A 638 23.09 -17.44 10.15
CA GLY A 638 22.24 -18.50 10.66
C GLY A 638 22.17 -18.42 12.16
N ILE A 639 21.04 -18.79 12.75
CA ILE A 639 20.93 -18.94 14.20
C ILE A 639 20.21 -20.21 14.61
N VAL A 640 20.60 -20.74 15.77
CA VAL A 640 19.89 -21.82 16.45
C VAL A 640 19.85 -21.54 17.95
N ARG A 641 18.73 -21.88 18.61
CA ARG A 641 18.65 -21.93 20.07
C ARG A 641 18.92 -23.33 20.55
N ILE A 642 19.71 -23.47 21.61
CA ILE A 642 19.99 -24.75 22.26
C ILE A 642 19.78 -24.63 23.78
N HIS A 643 19.49 -25.76 24.41
CA HIS A 643 19.37 -25.87 25.86
C HIS A 643 20.41 -26.84 26.40
N ILE A 644 21.15 -26.44 27.43
CA ILE A 644 22.14 -27.30 28.08
C ILE A 644 21.46 -28.05 29.21
N SER A 645 21.23 -29.35 29.05
CA SER A 645 20.78 -30.20 30.16
C SER A 645 21.23 -31.66 30.00
N CYS A 646 21.74 -32.24 31.08
CA CYS A 646 22.09 -33.66 31.19
C CYS A 646 21.10 -34.48 32.04
N SER A 647 20.02 -33.86 32.51
CA SER A 647 19.04 -34.40 33.47
C SER A 647 18.29 -35.68 33.06
N GLY A 648 18.50 -36.20 31.85
CA GLY A 648 17.93 -37.45 31.34
C GLY A 648 18.94 -38.54 30.93
N ASN A 649 20.25 -38.25 30.90
CA ASN A 649 21.26 -39.13 30.26
C ASN A 649 22.54 -39.34 31.09
N GLN A 650 22.62 -38.79 32.30
CA GLN A 650 23.86 -38.79 33.08
C GLN A 650 23.87 -39.90 34.13
N ILE A 651 24.93 -40.72 34.12
CA ILE A 651 25.27 -41.58 35.25
C ILE A 651 25.94 -40.67 36.28
N LEU A 652 25.34 -40.52 37.46
CA LEU A 652 25.92 -39.70 38.52
C LEU A 652 27.33 -40.20 38.85
N GLY A 653 28.30 -39.29 38.78
CA GLY A 653 29.71 -39.56 39.05
C GLY A 653 30.53 -40.18 37.92
N ASP A 654 29.93 -40.40 36.75
CA ASP A 654 30.67 -40.61 35.50
C ASP A 654 31.21 -39.25 35.04
N VAL A 655 32.44 -38.92 35.43
CA VAL A 655 33.05 -37.59 35.23
C VAL A 655 33.87 -37.50 33.95
N ASN A 656 34.08 -38.63 33.27
CA ASN A 656 34.80 -38.69 32.00
C ASN A 656 33.87 -38.93 30.80
N THR A 657 32.56 -38.98 31.05
CA THR A 657 31.47 -39.16 30.08
C THR A 657 31.60 -40.44 29.24
N ASP A 658 32.22 -41.49 29.78
CA ASP A 658 32.40 -42.78 29.09
C ASP A 658 31.18 -43.72 29.17
N ASN A 659 30.12 -43.28 29.85
CA ASN A 659 28.88 -43.99 30.17
C ASN A 659 29.06 -45.14 31.16
N TYR A 660 30.12 -45.15 31.97
CA TYR A 660 30.36 -46.14 33.01
C TYR A 660 30.94 -45.52 34.28
N LEU A 661 30.18 -45.50 35.38
CA LEU A 661 30.74 -45.18 36.71
C LEU A 661 31.73 -46.26 37.17
N ASN A 662 33.04 -45.99 37.09
CA ASN A 662 34.10 -46.93 37.39
C ASN A 662 35.37 -46.27 38.01
N VAL A 663 36.48 -47.01 38.07
CA VAL A 663 37.73 -46.49 38.67
C VAL A 663 38.36 -45.36 37.84
N SER A 664 38.10 -45.33 36.53
CA SER A 664 38.62 -44.32 35.61
C SER A 664 38.07 -42.93 35.97
N ASP A 665 36.84 -42.83 36.47
CA ASP A 665 36.26 -41.59 37.00
C ASP A 665 36.97 -41.08 38.25
N ALA A 666 37.28 -41.98 39.18
CA ALA A 666 38.07 -41.64 40.36
C ALA A 666 39.48 -41.14 39.96
N VAL A 667 40.10 -41.76 38.95
CA VAL A 667 41.38 -41.33 38.41
C VAL A 667 41.26 -39.97 37.70
N TRP A 668 40.15 -39.71 37.01
CA TRP A 668 39.87 -38.42 36.37
C TRP A 668 39.81 -37.29 37.39
N ILE A 669 39.08 -37.47 38.50
CA ILE A 669 39.04 -36.50 39.61
C ILE A 669 40.44 -36.28 40.20
N ILE A 670 41.21 -37.36 40.43
CA ILE A 670 42.58 -37.24 40.94
C ILE A 670 43.48 -36.43 39.99
N ASN A 671 43.37 -36.68 38.69
CA ASN A 671 44.16 -35.95 37.68
C ASN A 671 43.74 -34.48 37.62
N TYR A 672 42.44 -34.19 37.65
CA TYR A 672 41.94 -32.81 37.72
C TYR A 672 42.48 -32.08 38.96
N VAL A 673 42.39 -32.70 40.15
CA VAL A 673 42.75 -32.06 41.42
C VAL A 673 44.28 -31.90 41.59
N PHE A 674 45.09 -32.83 41.08
CA PHE A 674 46.53 -32.89 41.40
C PHE A 674 47.49 -32.78 40.22
N ALA A 675 47.01 -32.89 38.98
CA ALA A 675 47.87 -33.01 37.80
C ALA A 675 47.44 -32.11 36.64
N ASP A 676 46.71 -31.01 36.92
CA ASP A 676 46.16 -30.10 35.93
C ASP A 676 45.41 -30.85 34.81
N GLY A 677 44.73 -31.94 35.18
CA GLY A 677 43.89 -32.74 34.27
C GLY A 677 42.67 -31.96 33.79
N LEU A 678 41.98 -32.50 32.79
CA LEU A 678 40.73 -31.91 32.30
C LEU A 678 39.67 -31.84 33.40
N GLU A 679 38.83 -30.80 33.35
CA GLU A 679 37.72 -30.64 34.28
C GLU A 679 36.74 -31.83 34.18
N PRO A 680 36.05 -32.20 35.28
CA PRO A 680 34.94 -33.13 35.24
C PRO A 680 33.90 -32.74 34.18
N ARG A 681 33.49 -33.70 33.37
CA ARG A 681 32.45 -33.58 32.34
C ARG A 681 31.16 -34.26 32.81
N PRO A 682 29.98 -33.91 32.27
CA PRO A 682 29.71 -32.80 31.35
C PRO A 682 29.81 -31.42 32.02
N PHE A 683 29.79 -31.37 33.36
CA PHE A 683 29.95 -30.13 34.14
C PHE A 683 30.92 -30.34 35.28
N LEU A 684 31.61 -29.26 35.66
CA LEU A 684 32.49 -29.23 36.82
C LEU A 684 31.83 -29.84 38.06
N MET A 685 30.57 -29.49 38.33
CA MET A 685 29.84 -29.95 39.52
C MET A 685 29.57 -31.47 39.54
N ASN A 686 29.68 -32.17 38.40
CA ASN A 686 29.62 -33.63 38.38
C ASN A 686 30.82 -34.28 39.12
N GLY A 687 31.90 -33.53 39.34
CA GLY A 687 33.04 -33.95 40.15
C GLY A 687 32.79 -33.91 41.67
N ASP A 688 31.72 -33.26 42.15
CA ASP A 688 31.35 -33.21 43.57
C ASP A 688 30.42 -34.39 43.91
N ILE A 689 31.04 -35.57 43.95
CA ILE A 689 30.36 -36.87 44.08
C ILE A 689 29.63 -37.02 45.42
N ASN A 690 30.11 -36.29 46.43
CA ASN A 690 29.62 -36.36 47.79
C ASN A 690 28.70 -35.18 48.20
N CYS A 691 28.51 -34.20 47.31
CA CYS A 691 27.68 -33.00 47.48
C CYS A 691 28.12 -32.07 48.63
N ASP A 692 29.41 -32.01 48.94
CA ASP A 692 29.96 -31.09 49.94
C ASP A 692 30.31 -29.70 49.35
N LYS A 693 30.08 -29.52 48.04
CA LYS A 693 30.37 -28.33 47.23
C LYS A 693 31.86 -28.11 46.94
N ASN A 694 32.72 -29.10 47.14
CA ASN A 694 34.15 -29.02 46.84
C ASN A 694 34.65 -30.27 46.13
N ILE A 695 35.19 -30.10 44.93
CA ILE A 695 35.77 -31.21 44.16
C ILE A 695 37.18 -31.46 44.67
N ASN A 696 37.39 -32.61 45.32
CA ASN A 696 38.67 -32.97 45.90
C ASN A 696 38.89 -34.50 45.92
N VAL A 697 39.96 -34.95 46.57
CA VAL A 697 40.29 -36.40 46.64
C VAL A 697 39.21 -37.23 47.33
N SER A 698 38.39 -36.62 48.20
CA SER A 698 37.32 -37.32 48.90
C SER A 698 36.23 -37.80 47.94
N ASP A 699 36.01 -37.09 46.84
CA ASP A 699 35.08 -37.48 45.77
C ASP A 699 35.58 -38.71 45.02
N ALA A 700 36.87 -38.75 44.69
CA ALA A 700 37.50 -39.94 44.11
C ALA A 700 37.40 -41.16 45.03
N ILE A 701 37.59 -40.95 46.35
CA ILE A 701 37.40 -42.01 47.36
C ILE A 701 35.94 -42.45 47.43
N TRP A 702 34.98 -41.53 47.27
CA TRP A 702 33.56 -41.84 47.25
C TRP A 702 33.21 -42.77 46.09
N ILE A 703 33.68 -42.48 44.88
CA ILE A 703 33.54 -43.35 43.70
C ILE A 703 34.13 -44.74 43.98
N MET A 704 35.37 -44.81 44.50
CA MET A 704 36.02 -46.10 44.79
C MET A 704 35.23 -46.93 45.82
N ASN A 705 34.69 -46.30 46.86
CA ASN A 705 33.88 -46.98 47.87
C ASN A 705 32.56 -47.50 47.29
N HIS A 706 31.91 -46.72 46.43
CA HIS A 706 30.70 -47.16 45.74
C HIS A 706 30.99 -48.36 44.82
N VAL A 707 31.99 -48.25 43.95
CA VAL A 707 32.34 -49.25 42.93
C VAL A 707 32.84 -50.57 43.54
N PHE A 708 33.71 -50.52 44.57
CA PHE A 708 34.37 -51.73 45.09
C PHE A 708 33.78 -52.29 46.38
N VAL A 709 33.17 -51.45 47.22
CA VAL A 709 32.77 -51.82 48.59
C VAL A 709 31.25 -51.75 48.79
N GLY A 710 30.49 -51.32 47.76
CA GLY A 710 29.04 -51.17 47.83
C GLY A 710 28.60 -50.01 48.72
N GLY A 711 29.41 -48.94 48.78
CA GLY A 711 29.05 -47.69 49.45
C GLY A 711 27.85 -46.99 48.82
N SER A 712 27.38 -45.91 49.46
CA SER A 712 26.27 -45.10 48.91
C SER A 712 26.56 -44.64 47.48
N PRO A 713 25.55 -44.59 46.60
CA PRO A 713 25.71 -44.04 45.26
C PRO A 713 26.14 -42.56 45.31
N PRO A 714 26.75 -42.04 44.23
CA PRO A 714 26.92 -40.60 44.02
C PRO A 714 25.60 -39.85 44.25
N CYS A 715 25.70 -38.66 44.84
CA CYS A 715 24.53 -37.82 45.09
C CYS A 715 24.06 -37.11 43.81
N ASN A 716 22.82 -36.58 43.84
CA ASN A 716 22.18 -35.83 42.77
C ASN A 716 21.96 -34.37 43.19
#